data_AF-A0A1X9T465-F1
#
_entry.id   AF-A0A1X9T465-F1
#
_cell.length_a   1.000
_cell.length_b   1.000
_cell.length_c   1.000
_cell.angle_alpha   90.00
_cell.angle_beta   90.00
_cell.angle_gamma   90.00
#
_symmetry.space_group_name_H-M   'P 1'
#
loop_
_entity.id
_entity.type
_entity.pdbx_description
1 polymer ?
#
loop_
_entity_poly.entity_id
_entity_poly.type
_entity_poly.pdbx_seq_one_letter_code
_entity_poly.pdbx_strand_id
1 'polypeptide(L)'
;MKDNESSQDIMQVDIMGDIREDVKVLGLGLVDVLWILVTTVVIGFIIFSLPIGIIEKMIYTAAIAIGTLIFRWMEIGYRLKRFKHDVYGPEDGEGDELAALLGVEEDGSFYRSGNDIQMVLNVQVPPWMHEKRSKQIRRIAAFEQFQRACLIEGFEVDIMAEQIPDYQHAIWNDHRERTYATEGIRQLSLNRIQRQELQARQGYARRSVYTFMLRIPEFRIKGRQRDDEPEGVSKAELHRHRMIAELMEKQKRVVSSLEMTGHRVEQVAGFVVPEILGRTWAKFSWSEWKAKQGGWAEPEVAELEEEEEELAITYENLAYQTFPESEEEPVSNQKEVTELEEDSYEELVAIATGEEIPDSDDPKPETEKLKKGVSFIHLWSILMQYLRRFLTKAKEEVAAVQQRIRQAQKVRVSKKQQRNEQQAMESTSSEPQEYTSIDSEEEEVILDYIQSSELEGVFWLTSPVSGGQSFLAANIAAARALQGQPVTLIDLSVDRGTVTLINPRLDADAPVSIKFEHWISEQIKLRDQRLLRVITPRVELLSYPTTAEIIELIEQQREYGLVLIDLPWHFPDAEQIRSRYPGAGIIDSNYHHWLRWEEEVTHWEHDLWLNQVDAEMEVHFQKLIAEQYKRPASAVFPLFQLASKYVYMGRPLAVSGRFRSYFMFQKFLREEEIKDEQDTA
;
A
#
# COMPACT_ATOMS: atom_id res chain seq x y z
N MET A 1 21.64 5.89 13.58
CA MET A 1 21.36 5.55 12.17
C MET A 1 21.48 4.05 11.86
N LYS A 2 21.47 3.16 12.86
CA LYS A 2 21.40 1.69 12.72
C LYS A 2 20.04 1.08 13.12
N ASP A 3 19.07 1.93 13.47
CA ASP A 3 17.79 1.51 14.06
C ASP A 3 16.60 1.51 13.08
N ASN A 4 16.78 1.98 11.84
CA ASN A 4 15.70 1.96 10.83
C ASN A 4 15.68 0.67 10.00
N GLU A 5 16.82 0.00 9.84
CA GLU A 5 16.89 -1.26 9.08
C GLU A 5 16.17 -2.40 9.82
N SER A 6 16.20 -2.42 11.16
CA SER A 6 15.49 -3.43 11.96
C SER A 6 13.97 -3.28 11.97
N SER A 7 13.42 -2.14 11.56
CA SER A 7 11.97 -1.92 11.49
C SER A 7 11.39 -2.22 10.11
N GLN A 8 12.19 -2.10 9.05
CA GLN A 8 11.80 -2.49 7.69
C GLN A 8 11.88 -4.01 7.48
N ASP A 9 12.82 -4.71 8.13
CA ASP A 9 12.90 -6.18 8.09
C ASP A 9 11.76 -6.89 8.84
N ILE A 10 10.94 -6.18 9.61
CA ILE A 10 9.79 -6.75 10.35
C ILE A 10 8.47 -6.66 9.55
N MET A 11 8.44 -5.93 8.42
CA MET A 11 7.23 -5.75 7.59
C MET A 11 7.38 -6.19 6.12
N GLN A 12 8.34 -7.05 5.81
CA GLN A 12 8.28 -7.87 4.59
C GLN A 12 8.14 -9.33 4.99
N VAL A 13 6.96 -9.65 5.49
CA VAL A 13 6.46 -11.01 5.49
C VAL A 13 5.60 -11.12 4.23
N ASP A 14 6.23 -11.55 3.15
CA ASP A 14 5.55 -11.96 1.93
C ASP A 14 4.86 -13.31 2.22
N ILE A 15 3.75 -13.28 2.96
CA ILE A 15 2.83 -14.42 3.10
C ILE A 15 1.78 -14.28 2.00
N MET A 16 2.21 -14.56 0.77
CA MET A 16 1.36 -15.28 -0.19
C MET A 16 1.76 -16.75 -0.20
N GLY A 17 1.70 -17.36 0.98
CA GLY A 17 1.30 -18.76 1.12
C GLY A 17 -0.21 -18.76 1.28
N ASP A 18 -0.89 -19.19 0.23
CA ASP A 18 -2.32 -19.50 0.13
C ASP A 18 -2.86 -20.14 1.43
N ILE A 19 -4.18 -20.13 1.62
CA ILE A 19 -4.97 -20.79 2.70
C ILE A 19 -4.67 -22.31 2.85
N ARG A 20 -3.67 -22.86 2.15
CA ARG A 20 -3.61 -24.25 1.71
C ARG A 20 -2.29 -24.99 1.94
N GLU A 21 -1.22 -24.38 2.48
CA GLU A 21 0.02 -25.14 2.76
C GLU A 21 0.24 -25.52 4.23
N ASP A 22 -0.52 -24.95 5.18
CA ASP A 22 -0.37 -25.27 6.62
C ASP A 22 -1.51 -26.15 7.20
N VAL A 23 -2.19 -26.93 6.36
CA VAL A 23 -2.92 -28.10 6.85
C VAL A 23 -1.94 -29.27 6.94
N LYS A 24 -1.44 -29.45 8.16
CA LYS A 24 -0.67 -30.58 8.68
C LYS A 24 0.85 -30.56 8.41
N VAL A 25 1.59 -29.85 9.27
CA VAL A 25 2.97 -30.24 9.56
C VAL A 25 2.95 -31.64 10.21
N LEU A 26 3.31 -32.64 9.38
CA LEU A 26 3.40 -34.11 9.59
C LEU A 26 2.14 -34.98 9.31
N GLY A 27 1.09 -34.48 8.66
CA GLY A 27 -0.20 -35.18 8.62
C GLY A 27 -0.38 -36.32 7.62
N LEU A 28 0.29 -37.42 7.89
CA LEU A 28 -0.28 -38.74 7.58
C LEU A 28 -1.14 -39.15 8.76
N GLY A 29 -2.46 -39.05 8.61
CA GLY A 29 -3.38 -39.67 9.57
C GLY A 29 -3.25 -41.19 9.53
N LEU A 30 -3.73 -41.90 10.57
CA LEU A 30 -3.73 -43.36 10.58
C LEU A 30 -4.53 -43.94 9.39
N VAL A 31 -5.55 -43.20 8.94
CA VAL A 31 -6.32 -43.47 7.72
C VAL A 31 -5.46 -43.33 6.45
N ASP A 32 -4.59 -42.31 6.37
CA ASP A 32 -3.69 -42.11 5.23
C ASP A 32 -2.61 -43.20 5.18
N VAL A 33 -2.06 -43.58 6.34
CA VAL A 33 -1.12 -44.70 6.46
C VAL A 33 -1.78 -46.01 6.03
N LEU A 34 -3.00 -46.28 6.50
CA LEU A 34 -3.77 -47.46 6.11
C LEU A 34 -4.07 -47.47 4.60
N TRP A 35 -4.41 -46.32 4.03
CA TRP A 35 -4.68 -46.18 2.60
C TRP A 35 -3.42 -46.40 1.75
N ILE A 36 -2.27 -45.86 2.16
CA ILE A 36 -0.97 -46.11 1.53
C ILE A 36 -0.66 -47.62 1.59
N LEU A 37 -0.88 -48.26 2.74
CA LEU A 37 -0.66 -49.69 2.93
C LEU A 37 -1.55 -50.53 2.00
N VAL A 38 -2.86 -50.25 1.98
CA VAL A 38 -3.82 -50.96 1.12
C VAL A 38 -3.49 -50.76 -0.36
N THR A 39 -3.20 -49.54 -0.78
CA THR A 39 -2.88 -49.22 -2.19
C THR A 39 -1.57 -49.86 -2.62
N THR A 40 -0.55 -49.84 -1.76
CA THR A 40 0.72 -50.51 -1.98
C THR A 40 0.55 -52.03 -2.08
N VAL A 41 -0.30 -52.63 -1.24
CA VAL A 41 -0.59 -54.07 -1.29
C VAL A 41 -1.37 -54.45 -2.54
N VAL A 42 -2.40 -53.69 -2.93
CA VAL A 42 -3.23 -53.99 -4.12
C VAL A 42 -2.42 -53.83 -5.41
N ILE A 43 -1.72 -52.71 -5.59
CA ILE A 43 -0.90 -52.48 -6.78
C ILE A 43 0.34 -53.39 -6.76
N GLY A 44 0.93 -53.61 -5.59
CA GLY A 44 2.01 -54.55 -5.38
C GLY A 44 1.61 -55.98 -5.78
N PHE A 45 0.40 -56.42 -5.43
CA PHE A 45 -0.12 -57.73 -5.83
C PHE A 45 -0.22 -57.89 -7.35
N ILE A 46 -0.69 -56.85 -8.06
CA ILE A 46 -0.73 -56.82 -9.53
C ILE A 46 0.68 -56.98 -10.10
N ILE A 47 1.68 -56.27 -9.55
CA ILE A 47 3.08 -56.36 -10.02
C ILE A 47 3.69 -57.72 -9.68
N PHE A 48 3.34 -58.30 -8.54
CA PHE A 48 3.79 -59.63 -8.14
C PHE A 48 3.22 -60.74 -9.04
N SER A 49 2.05 -60.52 -9.66
CA SER A 49 1.45 -61.43 -10.63
C SER A 49 2.15 -61.43 -12.01
N LEU A 50 2.95 -60.40 -12.32
CA LEU A 50 3.72 -60.34 -13.56
C LEU A 50 4.92 -61.30 -13.52
N PRO A 51 5.33 -61.91 -14.65
CA PRO A 51 6.46 -62.85 -14.72
C PRO A 51 7.81 -62.12 -14.75
N ILE A 52 8.05 -61.23 -13.77
CA ILE A 52 9.24 -60.39 -13.62
C ILE A 52 10.10 -60.92 -12.46
N GLY A 53 11.40 -60.62 -12.44
CA GLY A 53 12.31 -61.02 -11.37
C GLY A 53 11.90 -60.47 -10.00
N ILE A 54 12.19 -61.23 -8.93
CA ILE A 54 11.78 -60.86 -7.56
C ILE A 54 12.38 -59.51 -7.11
N ILE A 55 13.62 -59.23 -7.48
CA ILE A 55 14.31 -57.97 -7.12
C ILE A 55 13.62 -56.77 -7.79
N GLU A 56 13.29 -56.90 -9.06
CA GLU A 56 12.58 -55.86 -9.82
C GLU A 56 11.21 -55.60 -9.21
N LYS A 57 10.46 -56.65 -8.82
CA LYS A 57 9.18 -56.54 -8.11
C LYS A 57 9.30 -55.76 -6.80
N MET A 58 10.34 -56.03 -6.01
CA MET A 58 10.60 -55.32 -4.75
C MET A 58 10.90 -53.83 -4.98
N ILE A 59 11.69 -53.50 -6.01
CA ILE A 59 12.00 -52.12 -6.38
C ILE A 59 10.72 -51.38 -6.81
N TYR A 60 9.89 -52.00 -7.66
CA TYR A 60 8.62 -51.40 -8.09
C TYR A 60 7.65 -51.17 -6.92
N THR A 61 7.54 -52.14 -6.01
CA THR A 61 6.64 -52.03 -4.84
C THR A 61 7.10 -50.89 -3.92
N ALA A 62 8.41 -50.76 -3.68
CA ALA A 62 8.98 -49.66 -2.90
C ALA A 62 8.78 -48.30 -3.61
N ALA A 63 8.99 -48.24 -4.93
CA ALA A 63 8.76 -47.03 -5.71
C ALA A 63 7.29 -46.59 -5.68
N ILE A 64 6.35 -47.54 -5.73
CA ILE A 64 4.92 -47.24 -5.57
C ILE A 64 4.64 -46.70 -4.18
N ALA A 65 5.11 -47.37 -3.11
CA ALA A 65 4.89 -46.92 -1.74
C ALA A 65 5.39 -45.48 -1.53
N ILE A 66 6.64 -45.20 -1.94
CA ILE A 66 7.24 -43.86 -1.89
C ILE A 66 6.47 -42.88 -2.77
N GLY A 67 6.08 -43.29 -3.98
CA GLY A 67 5.28 -42.48 -4.89
C GLY A 67 3.92 -42.10 -4.31
N THR A 68 3.18 -43.04 -3.72
CA THR A 68 1.91 -42.76 -3.02
C THR A 68 2.11 -41.87 -1.80
N LEU A 69 3.21 -42.05 -1.07
CA LEU A 69 3.55 -41.22 0.08
C LEU A 69 3.83 -39.78 -0.36
N ILE A 70 4.65 -39.57 -1.40
CA ILE A 70 4.93 -38.25 -1.97
C ILE A 70 3.65 -37.64 -2.56
N PHE A 71 2.86 -38.40 -3.31
CA PHE A 71 1.61 -37.92 -3.91
C PHE A 71 0.61 -37.43 -2.86
N ARG A 72 0.52 -38.13 -1.73
CA ARG A 72 -0.31 -37.74 -0.59
C ARG A 72 0.30 -36.57 0.20
N TRP A 73 1.59 -36.60 0.45
CA TRP A 73 2.31 -35.53 1.13
C TRP A 73 2.23 -34.21 0.38
N MET A 74 2.26 -34.25 -0.94
CA MET A 74 2.06 -33.09 -1.82
C MET A 74 0.59 -32.77 -2.12
N GLU A 75 -0.35 -33.54 -1.56
CA GLU A 75 -1.80 -33.37 -1.74
C GLU A 75 -2.25 -33.24 -3.21
N ILE A 76 -1.59 -33.97 -4.13
CA ILE A 76 -1.78 -33.79 -5.58
C ILE A 76 -3.23 -34.02 -6.00
N GLY A 77 -3.97 -34.92 -5.34
CA GLY A 77 -5.39 -35.15 -5.60
C GLY A 77 -6.27 -33.93 -5.30
N TYR A 78 -5.99 -33.20 -4.22
CA TYR A 78 -6.66 -31.94 -3.89
C TYR A 78 -6.28 -30.85 -4.91
N ARG A 79 -4.99 -30.70 -5.19
CA ARG A 79 -4.48 -29.74 -6.19
C ARG A 79 -5.07 -29.97 -7.59
N LEU A 80 -5.28 -31.23 -8.00
CA LEU A 80 -5.92 -31.58 -9.27
C LEU A 80 -7.42 -31.30 -9.29
N LYS A 81 -8.15 -31.59 -8.20
CA LYS A 81 -9.57 -31.22 -8.08
C LYS A 81 -9.74 -29.70 -8.16
N ARG A 82 -8.88 -28.95 -7.46
CA ARG A 82 -8.81 -27.49 -7.52
C ARG A 82 -8.53 -27.01 -8.93
N PHE A 83 -7.47 -27.47 -9.57
CA PHE A 83 -7.14 -27.09 -10.95
C PHE A 83 -8.30 -27.38 -11.92
N LYS A 84 -8.99 -28.51 -11.77
CA LYS A 84 -10.16 -28.82 -12.59
C LYS A 84 -11.32 -27.86 -12.33
N HIS A 85 -11.55 -27.48 -11.08
CA HIS A 85 -12.57 -26.49 -10.74
C HIS A 85 -12.19 -25.09 -11.24
N ASP A 86 -10.94 -24.67 -11.11
CA ASP A 86 -10.45 -23.36 -11.58
C ASP A 86 -10.55 -23.20 -13.10
N VAL A 87 -10.39 -24.31 -13.86
CA VAL A 87 -10.41 -24.28 -15.33
C VAL A 87 -11.81 -24.54 -15.91
N TYR A 88 -12.66 -25.28 -15.22
CA TYR A 88 -13.94 -25.77 -15.74
C TYR A 88 -15.16 -25.45 -14.86
N GLY A 89 -14.97 -24.82 -13.71
CA GLY A 89 -16.05 -24.37 -12.84
C GLY A 89 -16.75 -23.14 -13.44
N PRO A 90 -18.04 -22.94 -13.13
CA PRO A 90 -18.73 -21.72 -13.51
C PRO A 90 -18.06 -20.51 -12.83
N GLU A 91 -17.93 -19.40 -13.55
CA GLU A 91 -17.38 -18.14 -13.01
C GLU A 91 -18.29 -17.52 -11.94
N ASP A 92 -19.58 -17.91 -11.95
CA ASP A 92 -20.62 -17.44 -11.05
C ASP A 92 -21.19 -18.61 -10.22
N GLY A 93 -21.35 -18.41 -8.90
CA GLY A 93 -21.98 -19.40 -8.02
C GLY A 93 -22.24 -18.87 -6.61
N GLU A 94 -23.37 -19.29 -6.03
CA GLU A 94 -23.81 -18.89 -4.67
C GLU A 94 -22.97 -19.50 -3.54
N GLY A 95 -22.10 -20.45 -3.86
CA GLY A 95 -21.10 -21.00 -2.92
C GLY A 95 -21.50 -22.25 -2.15
N ASP A 96 -22.71 -22.76 -2.35
CA ASP A 96 -23.24 -23.97 -1.69
C ASP A 96 -22.36 -25.22 -1.90
N GLU A 97 -21.57 -25.26 -2.98
CA GLU A 97 -20.68 -26.38 -3.29
C GLU A 97 -19.29 -26.28 -2.62
N LEU A 98 -18.93 -25.13 -2.03
CA LEU A 98 -17.58 -24.91 -1.48
C LEU A 98 -17.35 -25.70 -0.19
N ALA A 99 -18.34 -25.75 0.69
CA ALA A 99 -18.31 -26.57 1.89
C ALA A 99 -18.02 -28.04 1.53
N ALA A 100 -18.67 -28.54 0.48
CA ALA A 100 -18.43 -29.88 -0.07
C ALA A 100 -17.04 -30.04 -0.71
N LEU A 101 -16.53 -29.01 -1.41
CA LEU A 101 -15.19 -29.01 -2.02
C LEU A 101 -14.07 -29.07 -0.97
N LEU A 102 -14.23 -28.33 0.13
CA LEU A 102 -13.26 -28.26 1.23
C LEU A 102 -13.43 -29.43 2.22
N GLY A 103 -14.50 -30.21 2.12
CA GLY A 103 -14.82 -31.27 3.06
C GLY A 103 -15.13 -30.72 4.46
N VAL A 104 -15.80 -29.57 4.50
CA VAL A 104 -16.15 -28.83 5.70
C VAL A 104 -17.67 -28.79 5.82
N GLU A 105 -18.21 -29.11 7.00
CA GLU A 105 -19.63 -28.96 7.31
C GLU A 105 -19.84 -27.67 8.11
N GLU A 106 -20.75 -26.82 7.64
CA GLU A 106 -21.11 -25.57 8.34
C GLU A 106 -22.08 -25.85 9.49
N ASP A 107 -21.73 -25.36 10.68
CA ASP A 107 -22.55 -25.50 11.90
C ASP A 107 -22.78 -24.11 12.51
N GLY A 108 -23.45 -23.23 11.75
CA GLY A 108 -23.88 -21.88 12.14
C GLY A 108 -22.74 -20.89 12.36
N SER A 109 -22.03 -21.01 13.49
CA SER A 109 -20.96 -20.09 13.89
C SER A 109 -19.54 -20.67 13.74
N PHE A 110 -19.41 -21.95 13.42
CA PHE A 110 -18.13 -22.62 13.20
C PHE A 110 -18.23 -23.67 12.09
N TYR A 111 -17.07 -24.14 11.67
CA TYR A 111 -16.88 -25.09 10.59
C TYR A 111 -16.35 -26.41 11.18
N ARG A 112 -16.85 -27.55 10.70
CA ARG A 112 -16.32 -28.87 11.07
C ARG A 112 -15.53 -29.45 9.91
N SER A 113 -14.26 -29.78 10.15
CA SER A 113 -13.43 -30.51 9.19
C SER A 113 -12.95 -31.82 9.84
N GLY A 114 -13.63 -32.93 9.55
CA GLY A 114 -13.38 -34.21 10.21
C GLY A 114 -13.65 -34.13 11.72
N ASN A 115 -12.60 -34.29 12.53
CA ASN A 115 -12.69 -34.21 14.01
C ASN A 115 -12.28 -32.85 14.57
N ASP A 116 -11.99 -31.87 13.70
CA ASP A 116 -11.55 -30.54 14.11
C ASP A 116 -12.68 -29.52 13.91
N ILE A 117 -12.81 -28.63 14.88
CA ILE A 117 -13.71 -27.49 14.84
C ILE A 117 -12.88 -26.25 14.56
N GLN A 118 -13.30 -25.48 13.56
CA GLN A 118 -12.62 -24.28 13.08
C GLN A 118 -13.54 -23.06 13.26
N MET A 119 -12.99 -21.98 13.80
CA MET A 119 -13.68 -20.70 13.95
C MET A 119 -12.90 -19.63 13.22
N VAL A 120 -13.58 -18.83 12.40
CA VAL A 120 -12.96 -17.75 11.65
C VAL A 120 -13.29 -16.43 12.34
N LEU A 121 -12.26 -15.65 12.67
CA LEU A 121 -12.36 -14.36 13.33
C LEU A 121 -11.79 -13.28 12.42
N ASN A 122 -12.51 -12.19 12.23
CA ASN A 122 -12.01 -10.97 11.65
C ASN A 122 -11.49 -10.06 12.78
N VAL A 123 -10.24 -9.63 12.69
CA VAL A 123 -9.56 -8.80 13.68
C VAL A 123 -9.24 -7.44 13.04
N GLN A 124 -9.96 -6.42 13.48
CA GLN A 124 -9.68 -5.05 13.14
C GLN A 124 -8.66 -4.47 14.11
N VAL A 125 -7.47 -4.18 13.60
CA VAL A 125 -6.35 -3.65 14.38
C VAL A 125 -6.44 -2.11 14.42
N PRO A 126 -6.31 -1.49 15.60
CA PRO A 126 -6.28 -0.03 15.72
C PRO A 126 -5.00 0.56 15.07
N PRO A 127 -5.00 1.84 14.66
CA PRO A 127 -3.87 2.47 13.96
C PRO A 127 -2.54 2.27 14.70
N TRP A 128 -1.51 1.80 14.00
CA TRP A 128 -0.21 1.46 14.62
C TRP A 128 0.79 2.62 14.61
N MET A 129 0.93 3.30 13.47
CA MET A 129 1.98 4.29 13.21
C MET A 129 1.89 5.55 14.07
N HIS A 130 0.68 5.97 14.43
CA HIS A 130 0.43 7.21 15.18
C HIS A 130 0.21 6.99 16.68
N GLU A 131 0.34 5.75 17.16
CA GLU A 131 0.10 5.41 18.56
C GLU A 131 1.35 5.58 19.43
N LYS A 132 1.13 5.97 20.70
CA LYS A 132 2.22 6.13 21.66
C LYS A 132 2.95 4.80 21.85
N ARG A 133 4.28 4.84 21.95
CA ARG A 133 5.15 3.65 22.15
C ARG A 133 4.70 2.75 23.31
N SER A 134 4.21 3.33 24.40
CA SER A 134 3.70 2.57 25.56
C SER A 134 2.47 1.71 25.23
N LYS A 135 1.60 2.16 24.31
CA LYS A 135 0.46 1.37 23.84
C LYS A 135 0.89 0.30 22.83
N GLN A 136 1.86 0.58 21.97
CA GLN A 136 2.44 -0.42 21.06
C GLN A 136 3.02 -1.60 21.84
N ILE A 137 3.78 -1.34 22.91
CA ILE A 137 4.32 -2.38 23.80
C ILE A 137 3.20 -3.19 24.45
N ARG A 138 2.12 -2.53 24.93
CA ARG A 138 0.96 -3.24 25.50
C ARG A 138 0.26 -4.15 24.49
N ARG A 139 0.15 -3.70 23.23
CA ARG A 139 -0.47 -4.50 22.15
C ARG A 139 0.37 -5.73 21.80
N ILE A 140 1.69 -5.61 21.73
CA ILE A 140 2.59 -6.75 21.53
C ILE A 140 2.44 -7.74 22.68
N ALA A 141 2.46 -7.26 23.93
CA ALA A 141 2.28 -8.11 25.10
C ALA A 141 0.90 -8.80 25.12
N ALA A 142 -0.15 -8.11 24.67
CA ALA A 142 -1.48 -8.71 24.55
C ALA A 142 -1.55 -9.78 23.45
N PHE A 143 -0.86 -9.58 22.34
CA PHE A 143 -0.76 -10.59 21.29
C PHE A 143 0.00 -11.83 21.77
N GLU A 144 1.07 -11.67 22.56
CA GLU A 144 1.73 -12.80 23.22
C GLU A 144 0.80 -13.53 24.21
N GLN A 145 0.00 -12.77 24.97
CA GLN A 145 -1.00 -13.35 25.88
C GLN A 145 -2.08 -14.12 25.13
N PHE A 146 -2.53 -13.61 23.98
CA PHE A 146 -3.44 -14.31 23.08
C PHE A 146 -2.85 -15.65 22.63
N GLN A 147 -1.61 -15.67 22.13
CA GLN A 147 -0.94 -16.90 21.71
C GLN A 147 -0.81 -17.92 22.87
N ARG A 148 -0.45 -17.44 24.06
CA ARG A 148 -0.38 -18.30 25.26
C ARG A 148 -1.77 -18.83 25.65
N ALA A 149 -2.81 -18.00 25.55
CA ALA A 149 -4.18 -18.42 25.82
C ALA A 149 -4.65 -19.48 24.81
N CYS A 150 -4.34 -19.33 23.51
CA CYS A 150 -4.59 -20.36 22.50
C CYS A 150 -3.98 -21.70 22.92
N LEU A 151 -2.69 -21.70 23.28
CA LEU A 151 -1.96 -22.90 23.70
C LEU A 151 -2.60 -23.56 24.93
N ILE A 152 -2.96 -22.77 25.95
CA ILE A 152 -3.58 -23.26 27.20
C ILE A 152 -4.96 -23.88 26.92
N GLU A 153 -5.77 -23.22 26.10
CA GLU A 153 -7.12 -23.68 25.78
C GLU A 153 -7.14 -24.81 24.76
N GLY A 154 -6.00 -25.07 24.12
CA GLY A 154 -5.78 -26.15 23.17
C GLY A 154 -6.15 -25.79 21.73
N PHE A 155 -6.23 -24.49 21.41
CA PHE A 155 -6.40 -23.99 20.06
C PHE A 155 -5.07 -23.93 19.32
N GLU A 156 -5.13 -24.31 18.05
CA GLU A 156 -4.17 -23.94 17.03
C GLU A 156 -4.70 -22.68 16.35
N VAL A 157 -3.81 -21.73 16.05
CA VAL A 157 -4.21 -20.44 15.47
C VAL A 157 -3.42 -20.19 14.20
N ASP A 158 -4.15 -19.95 13.12
CA ASP A 158 -3.58 -19.52 11.85
C ASP A 158 -3.96 -18.05 11.63
N ILE A 159 -2.96 -17.22 11.31
CA ILE A 159 -3.13 -15.78 11.21
C ILE A 159 -2.84 -15.35 9.78
N MET A 160 -3.80 -14.64 9.19
CA MET A 160 -3.71 -14.12 7.84
C MET A 160 -3.82 -12.61 7.87
N ALA A 161 -3.02 -11.95 7.03
CA ALA A 161 -3.09 -10.52 6.79
C ALA A 161 -3.29 -10.29 5.29
N GLU A 162 -4.38 -9.64 4.92
CA GLU A 162 -4.69 -9.31 3.53
C GLU A 162 -4.88 -7.79 3.39
N GLN A 163 -4.43 -7.23 2.27
CA GLN A 163 -4.77 -5.87 1.88
C GLN A 163 -5.99 -5.90 0.96
N ILE A 164 -7.10 -5.36 1.43
CA ILE A 164 -8.34 -5.24 0.64
C ILE A 164 -8.64 -3.78 0.30
N PRO A 165 -9.37 -3.51 -0.80
CA PRO A 165 -9.89 -2.16 -1.06
C PRO A 165 -10.66 -1.62 0.14
N ASP A 166 -10.43 -0.34 0.47
CA ASP A 166 -10.96 0.28 1.68
C ASP A 166 -12.40 0.79 1.49
N TYR A 167 -13.33 -0.12 1.19
CA TYR A 167 -14.75 0.19 1.15
C TYR A 167 -15.32 0.35 2.56
N GLN A 168 -15.76 1.56 2.89
CA GLN A 168 -16.33 1.92 4.20
C GLN A 168 -17.77 2.46 4.08
N HIS A 169 -18.61 1.77 3.31
CA HIS A 169 -19.99 2.17 3.00
C HIS A 169 -20.81 2.64 4.21
N ALA A 170 -20.73 1.95 5.35
CA ALA A 170 -21.46 2.36 6.55
C ALA A 170 -21.03 3.74 7.07
N ILE A 171 -19.72 4.03 7.05
CA ILE A 171 -19.17 5.32 7.49
C ILE A 171 -19.48 6.40 6.44
N TRP A 172 -19.35 6.07 5.17
CA TRP A 172 -19.66 6.99 4.07
C TRP A 172 -21.14 7.36 4.04
N ASN A 173 -22.05 6.41 4.24
CA ASN A 173 -23.49 6.67 4.34
C ASN A 173 -23.82 7.53 5.56
N ASP A 174 -23.24 7.23 6.73
CA ASP A 174 -23.39 8.08 7.93
C ASP A 174 -22.92 9.52 7.68
N HIS A 175 -21.81 9.70 6.94
CA HIS A 175 -21.37 11.03 6.54
C HIS A 175 -22.30 11.69 5.52
N ARG A 176 -22.80 10.96 4.51
CA ARG A 176 -23.76 11.50 3.53
C ARG A 176 -25.06 11.97 4.19
N GLU A 177 -25.52 11.25 5.21
CA GLU A 177 -26.75 11.53 5.95
C GLU A 177 -26.59 12.61 7.03
N ARG A 178 -25.35 13.00 7.36
CA ARG A 178 -25.06 13.98 8.39
C ARG A 178 -25.53 15.39 8.00
N THR A 179 -26.09 16.12 8.95
CA THR A 179 -26.46 17.53 8.77
C THR A 179 -25.22 18.43 8.88
N TYR A 180 -24.97 19.26 7.86
CA TYR A 180 -23.85 20.20 7.80
C TYR A 180 -24.28 21.64 8.05
N ALA A 181 -23.38 22.46 8.59
CA ALA A 181 -23.65 23.86 8.93
C ALA A 181 -23.81 24.76 7.69
N THR A 182 -23.10 24.45 6.60
CA THR A 182 -23.15 25.20 5.34
C THR A 182 -23.14 24.24 4.15
N GLU A 183 -23.68 24.69 3.01
CA GLU A 183 -23.71 23.90 1.78
C GLU A 183 -22.31 23.67 1.21
N GLY A 184 -21.38 24.62 1.38
CA GLY A 184 -19.97 24.45 0.97
C GLY A 184 -19.29 23.29 1.71
N ILE A 185 -19.50 23.18 3.03
CA ILE A 185 -18.96 22.06 3.82
C ILE A 185 -19.59 20.73 3.39
N ARG A 186 -20.89 20.73 3.08
CA ARG A 186 -21.58 19.55 2.56
C ARG A 186 -20.96 19.08 1.24
N GLN A 187 -20.76 19.99 0.29
CA GLN A 187 -20.11 19.69 -0.99
C GLN A 187 -18.68 19.16 -0.80
N LEU A 188 -17.88 19.81 0.04
CA LEU A 188 -16.53 19.34 0.38
C LEU A 188 -16.53 17.93 0.96
N SER A 189 -17.48 17.62 1.85
CA SER A 189 -17.61 16.29 2.44
C SER A 189 -18.05 15.25 1.40
N LEU A 190 -18.98 15.59 0.51
CA LEU A 190 -19.43 14.68 -0.56
C LEU A 190 -18.32 14.41 -1.58
N ASN A 191 -17.61 15.44 -2.04
CA ASN A 191 -16.47 15.30 -2.95
C ASN A 191 -15.36 14.43 -2.32
N ARG A 192 -15.12 14.58 -1.00
CA ARG A 192 -14.16 13.72 -0.28
C ARG A 192 -14.60 12.26 -0.27
N ILE A 193 -15.87 11.99 -0.04
CA ILE A 193 -16.43 10.63 -0.06
C ILE A 193 -16.30 10.04 -1.46
N GLN A 194 -16.68 10.79 -2.50
CA GLN A 194 -16.52 10.38 -3.90
C GLN A 194 -15.06 10.07 -4.25
N ARG A 195 -14.12 10.92 -3.83
CA ARG A 195 -12.69 10.69 -4.02
C ARG A 195 -12.21 9.42 -3.30
N GLN A 196 -12.67 9.18 -2.08
CA GLN A 196 -12.33 7.96 -1.33
C GLN A 196 -12.92 6.70 -1.99
N GLU A 197 -14.15 6.78 -2.47
CA GLU A 197 -14.80 5.72 -3.23
C GLU A 197 -14.05 5.42 -4.52
N LEU A 198 -13.64 6.44 -5.28
CA LEU A 198 -12.85 6.30 -6.49
C LEU A 198 -11.48 5.67 -6.19
N GLN A 199 -10.81 6.13 -5.13
CA GLN A 199 -9.53 5.55 -4.70
C GLN A 199 -9.65 4.09 -4.25
N ALA A 200 -10.76 3.72 -3.59
CA ALA A 200 -11.04 2.34 -3.22
C ALA A 200 -11.34 1.49 -4.47
N ARG A 201 -12.17 1.99 -5.39
CA ARG A 201 -12.51 1.35 -6.69
C ARG A 201 -11.28 1.10 -7.55
N GLN A 202 -10.39 2.08 -7.65
CA GLN A 202 -9.13 1.99 -8.39
C GLN A 202 -8.05 1.19 -7.65
N GLY A 203 -8.32 0.76 -6.40
CA GLY A 203 -7.40 -0.03 -5.60
C GLY A 203 -6.19 0.75 -5.04
N TYR A 204 -6.23 2.09 -5.10
CA TYR A 204 -5.24 2.97 -4.48
C TYR A 204 -5.40 3.05 -2.96
N ALA A 205 -6.64 3.06 -2.46
CA ALA A 205 -6.94 2.98 -1.04
C ALA A 205 -7.15 1.52 -0.62
N ARG A 206 -6.22 1.00 0.17
CA ARG A 206 -6.26 -0.36 0.71
C ARG A 206 -6.17 -0.34 2.22
N ARG A 207 -6.90 -1.24 2.87
CA ARG A 207 -6.81 -1.50 4.31
C ARG A 207 -6.31 -2.91 4.58
N SER A 208 -5.53 -3.05 5.64
CA SER A 208 -5.13 -4.36 6.15
C SER A 208 -6.27 -4.97 6.96
N VAL A 209 -6.70 -6.16 6.56
CA VAL A 209 -7.65 -6.98 7.30
C VAL A 209 -6.92 -8.22 7.81
N TYR A 210 -7.08 -8.50 9.10
CA TYR A 210 -6.48 -9.66 9.73
C TYR A 210 -7.56 -10.70 9.97
N THR A 211 -7.35 -11.92 9.47
CA THR A 211 -8.27 -13.03 9.66
C THR A 211 -7.56 -14.11 10.47
N PHE A 212 -8.12 -14.48 11.62
CA PHE A 212 -7.59 -15.52 12.49
C PHE A 212 -8.48 -16.75 12.39
N MET A 213 -7.90 -17.90 12.10
CA MET A 213 -8.59 -19.18 12.16
C MET A 213 -8.17 -19.91 13.44
N LEU A 214 -9.12 -20.15 14.34
CA LEU A 214 -8.91 -20.95 15.54
C LEU A 214 -9.37 -22.38 15.29
N ARG A 215 -8.45 -23.35 15.36
CA ARG A 215 -8.72 -24.78 15.22
C ARG A 215 -8.60 -25.49 16.56
N ILE A 216 -9.59 -26.30 16.91
CA ILE A 216 -9.56 -27.15 18.11
C ILE A 216 -10.12 -28.54 17.79
N PRO A 217 -9.42 -29.62 18.17
CA PRO A 217 -9.99 -30.96 18.05
C PRO A 217 -11.23 -31.12 18.94
N GLU A 218 -12.30 -31.68 18.38
CA GLU A 218 -13.60 -31.81 19.05
C GLU A 218 -13.49 -32.54 20.40
N PHE A 219 -12.64 -33.57 20.48
CA PHE A 219 -12.42 -34.32 21.72
C PHE A 219 -11.82 -33.50 22.88
N ARG A 220 -11.23 -32.33 22.59
CA ARG A 220 -10.72 -31.40 23.61
C ARG A 220 -11.83 -30.50 24.19
N ILE A 221 -12.99 -30.43 23.55
CA ILE A 221 -14.13 -29.67 24.03
C ILE A 221 -14.96 -30.55 24.97
N LYS A 222 -14.80 -30.35 26.27
CA LYS A 222 -15.55 -31.10 27.29
C LYS A 222 -16.81 -30.33 27.66
N GLY A 223 -17.93 -30.63 26.98
CA GLY A 223 -19.23 -30.05 27.30
C GLY A 223 -19.63 -30.33 28.75
N ARG A 224 -19.77 -29.28 29.56
CA ARG A 224 -20.25 -29.36 30.95
C ARG A 224 -21.76 -29.15 31.00
N GLN A 225 -22.41 -29.66 32.04
CA GLN A 225 -23.81 -29.37 32.28
C GLN A 225 -23.97 -27.91 32.73
N ARG A 226 -24.95 -27.20 32.18
CA ARG A 226 -25.21 -25.77 32.42
C ARG A 226 -26.66 -25.52 32.83
N ASP A 227 -26.88 -24.39 33.48
CA ASP A 227 -28.20 -23.95 33.96
C ASP A 227 -29.09 -23.41 32.82
N ASP A 228 -28.51 -23.05 31.68
CA ASP A 228 -29.17 -22.52 30.47
C ASP A 228 -29.58 -23.61 29.46
N GLU A 229 -29.59 -24.88 29.88
CA GLU A 229 -29.95 -26.00 29.01
C GLU A 229 -31.44 -26.01 28.65
N PRO A 230 -31.80 -26.11 27.35
CA PRO A 230 -33.21 -26.14 26.95
C PRO A 230 -33.89 -27.45 27.41
N GLU A 231 -35.05 -27.31 28.05
CA GLU A 231 -35.85 -28.45 28.52
C GLU A 231 -36.50 -29.20 27.34
N GLY A 232 -36.54 -30.54 27.40
CA GLY A 232 -37.25 -31.38 26.42
C GLY A 232 -36.50 -31.68 25.11
N VAL A 233 -35.23 -31.29 25.01
CA VAL A 233 -34.38 -31.44 23.82
C VAL A 233 -33.71 -32.81 23.75
N SER A 234 -33.40 -33.30 22.54
CA SER A 234 -32.74 -34.61 22.37
C SER A 234 -31.33 -34.62 22.99
N LYS A 235 -30.83 -35.80 23.39
CA LYS A 235 -29.47 -35.93 23.97
C LYS A 235 -28.36 -35.41 23.04
N ALA A 236 -28.54 -35.55 21.73
CA ALA A 236 -27.57 -35.09 20.73
C ALA A 236 -27.56 -33.56 20.62
N GLU A 237 -28.72 -32.92 20.62
CA GLU A 237 -28.84 -31.46 20.62
C GLU A 237 -28.35 -30.84 21.94
N LEU A 238 -28.61 -31.49 23.08
CA LEU A 238 -28.02 -31.08 24.37
C LEU A 238 -26.49 -31.16 24.34
N HIS A 239 -25.91 -32.22 23.77
CA HIS A 239 -24.47 -32.33 23.59
C HIS A 239 -23.91 -31.21 22.69
N ARG A 240 -24.56 -30.95 21.56
CA ARG A 240 -24.21 -29.84 20.66
C ARG A 240 -24.28 -28.51 21.38
N HIS A 241 -25.35 -28.22 22.12
CA HIS A 241 -25.49 -26.99 22.90
C HIS A 241 -24.32 -26.79 23.89
N ARG A 242 -23.99 -27.83 24.67
CA ARG A 242 -22.87 -27.79 25.62
C ARG A 242 -21.53 -27.58 24.94
N MET A 243 -21.31 -28.23 23.80
CA MET A 243 -20.09 -28.08 23.01
C MET A 243 -19.93 -26.64 22.49
N ILE A 244 -21.01 -26.08 21.92
CA ILE A 244 -21.02 -24.70 21.40
C ILE A 244 -20.76 -23.70 22.52
N ALA A 245 -21.44 -23.83 23.66
CA ALA A 245 -21.27 -22.93 24.79
C ALA A 245 -19.83 -22.97 25.35
N GLU A 246 -19.25 -24.16 25.51
CA GLU A 246 -17.85 -24.31 25.92
C GLU A 246 -16.89 -23.72 24.89
N LEU A 247 -17.15 -23.91 23.59
CA LEU A 247 -16.35 -23.36 22.51
C LEU A 247 -16.35 -21.82 22.51
N MET A 248 -17.52 -21.19 22.65
CA MET A 248 -17.65 -19.73 22.73
C MET A 248 -16.94 -19.17 23.98
N GLU A 249 -17.02 -19.86 25.11
CA GLU A 249 -16.28 -19.45 26.32
C GLU A 249 -14.77 -19.53 26.12
N LYS A 250 -14.29 -20.63 25.54
CA LYS A 250 -12.87 -20.81 25.20
C LYS A 250 -12.39 -19.72 24.25
N GLN A 251 -13.14 -19.44 23.19
CA GLN A 251 -12.87 -18.35 22.25
C GLN A 251 -12.78 -17.00 22.99
N LYS A 252 -13.77 -16.69 23.83
CA LYS A 252 -13.79 -15.43 24.59
C LYS A 252 -12.59 -15.29 25.52
N ARG A 253 -12.16 -16.37 26.20
CA ARG A 253 -10.95 -16.36 27.04
C ARG A 253 -9.71 -16.00 26.23
N VAL A 254 -9.55 -16.60 25.06
CA VAL A 254 -8.43 -16.36 24.15
C VAL A 254 -8.45 -14.92 23.61
N VAL A 255 -9.59 -14.50 23.06
CA VAL A 255 -9.77 -13.21 22.36
C VAL A 255 -9.74 -12.02 23.32
N SER A 256 -10.14 -12.18 24.58
CA SER A 256 -10.22 -11.09 25.56
C SER A 256 -8.93 -10.27 25.70
N SER A 257 -7.77 -10.92 25.56
CA SER A 257 -6.46 -10.25 25.59
C SER A 257 -6.29 -9.21 24.48
N LEU A 258 -6.79 -9.50 23.27
CA LEU A 258 -6.77 -8.59 22.13
C LEU A 258 -7.77 -7.44 22.32
N GLU A 259 -8.99 -7.75 22.77
CA GLU A 259 -10.05 -6.76 23.02
C GLU A 259 -9.63 -5.72 24.07
N MET A 260 -8.95 -6.17 25.15
CA MET A 260 -8.43 -5.27 26.20
C MET A 260 -7.45 -4.22 25.68
N THR A 261 -6.85 -4.43 24.51
CA THR A 261 -5.90 -3.49 23.89
C THR A 261 -6.49 -2.68 22.73
N GLY A 262 -7.81 -2.77 22.54
CA GLY A 262 -8.56 -2.00 21.56
C GLY A 262 -8.65 -2.65 20.18
N HIS A 263 -8.31 -3.93 20.04
CA HIS A 263 -8.62 -4.69 18.84
C HIS A 263 -10.11 -5.03 18.83
N ARG A 264 -10.77 -4.87 17.69
CA ARG A 264 -12.15 -5.32 17.52
C ARG A 264 -12.12 -6.67 16.85
N VAL A 265 -12.67 -7.69 17.51
CA VAL A 265 -12.69 -9.06 17.02
C VAL A 265 -14.13 -9.46 16.75
N GLU A 266 -14.41 -9.83 15.52
CA GLU A 266 -15.73 -10.24 15.07
C GLU A 266 -15.66 -11.67 14.54
N GLN A 267 -16.56 -12.53 14.99
CA GLN A 267 -16.64 -13.87 14.46
C GLN A 267 -17.35 -13.85 13.11
N VAL A 268 -16.68 -14.37 12.09
CA VAL A 268 -17.26 -14.53 10.76
C VAL A 268 -18.18 -15.75 10.81
N ALA A 269 -19.49 -15.53 10.72
CA ALA A 269 -20.47 -16.61 10.70
C ALA A 269 -20.31 -17.50 9.46
N GLY A 270 -20.82 -18.73 9.52
CA GLY A 270 -20.83 -19.68 8.39
C GLY A 270 -21.49 -19.08 7.14
N PHE A 271 -22.51 -18.24 7.32
CA PHE A 271 -23.26 -17.61 6.22
C PHE A 271 -22.50 -16.54 5.41
N VAL A 272 -21.22 -16.29 5.71
CA VAL A 272 -20.36 -15.31 4.99
C VAL A 272 -19.61 -15.96 3.81
N VAL A 273 -19.99 -17.19 3.44
CA VAL A 273 -19.47 -17.97 2.30
C VAL A 273 -19.27 -17.14 1.03
N PRO A 274 -20.20 -16.25 0.60
CA PRO A 274 -20.01 -15.50 -0.64
C PRO A 274 -18.87 -14.47 -0.56
N GLU A 275 -18.65 -13.85 0.60
CA GLU A 275 -17.54 -12.93 0.79
C GLU A 275 -16.21 -13.67 0.89
N ILE A 276 -16.18 -14.84 1.53
CA ILE A 276 -14.99 -15.70 1.61
C ILE A 276 -14.61 -16.20 0.21
N LEU A 277 -15.60 -16.63 -0.59
CA LEU A 277 -15.43 -17.10 -1.96
C LEU A 277 -14.98 -16.01 -2.91
N GLY A 278 -15.66 -14.87 -2.91
CA GLY A 278 -15.30 -13.76 -3.77
C GLY A 278 -13.84 -13.33 -3.53
N ARG A 279 -13.41 -13.22 -2.27
CA ARG A 279 -12.01 -12.91 -1.92
C ARG A 279 -11.02 -13.93 -2.46
N THR A 280 -11.41 -15.19 -2.58
CA THR A 280 -10.48 -16.30 -2.82
C THR A 280 -10.50 -16.86 -4.24
N TRP A 281 -11.63 -16.84 -4.93
CA TRP A 281 -11.82 -17.46 -6.26
C TRP A 281 -12.07 -16.44 -7.37
N ALA A 282 -12.65 -15.28 -7.05
CA ALA A 282 -12.98 -14.24 -8.03
C ALA A 282 -12.66 -12.84 -7.49
N LYS A 283 -11.37 -12.55 -7.23
CA LYS A 283 -10.92 -11.30 -6.57
C LYS A 283 -11.44 -10.02 -7.23
N PHE A 284 -11.50 -10.00 -8.56
CA PHE A 284 -12.00 -8.86 -9.32
C PHE A 284 -13.51 -8.72 -9.16
N SER A 285 -14.28 -9.78 -9.42
CA SER A 285 -15.74 -9.81 -9.24
C SER A 285 -16.16 -9.53 -7.78
N TRP A 286 -15.33 -9.92 -6.82
CA TRP A 286 -15.55 -9.61 -5.40
C TRP A 286 -15.31 -8.15 -5.05
N SER A 287 -14.29 -7.53 -5.64
CA SER A 287 -14.02 -6.12 -5.42
C SER A 287 -15.19 -5.26 -5.95
N GLU A 288 -15.79 -5.69 -7.07
CA GLU A 288 -17.00 -5.12 -7.63
C GLU A 288 -18.24 -5.42 -6.76
N TRP A 289 -18.41 -6.66 -6.30
CA TRP A 289 -19.47 -7.06 -5.37
C TRP A 289 -19.42 -6.26 -4.05
N LYS A 290 -18.23 -6.04 -3.49
CA LYS A 290 -18.04 -5.16 -2.33
C LYS A 290 -18.29 -3.70 -2.65
N ALA A 291 -17.98 -3.24 -3.87
CA ALA A 291 -18.37 -1.91 -4.32
C ALA A 291 -19.91 -1.75 -4.30
N LYS A 292 -20.64 -2.81 -4.66
CA LYS A 292 -22.11 -2.91 -4.65
C LYS A 292 -22.73 -3.28 -3.30
N GLN A 293 -22.04 -3.03 -2.18
CA GLN A 293 -22.50 -3.29 -0.82
C GLN A 293 -22.95 -4.73 -0.51
N GLY A 294 -22.53 -5.71 -1.32
CA GLY A 294 -22.81 -7.11 -1.07
C GLY A 294 -24.00 -7.71 -1.84
N GLY A 295 -24.51 -7.04 -2.86
CA GLY A 295 -25.51 -7.59 -3.78
C GLY A 295 -24.89 -8.49 -4.85
N TRP A 296 -25.33 -9.75 -4.93
CA TRP A 296 -25.11 -10.64 -6.09
C TRP A 296 -26.22 -10.54 -7.13
N ALA A 297 -27.24 -9.72 -6.88
CA ALA A 297 -28.28 -9.47 -7.86
C ALA A 297 -27.64 -8.84 -9.09
N GLU A 298 -27.89 -9.42 -10.26
CA GLU A 298 -27.64 -8.71 -11.52
C GLU A 298 -28.37 -7.37 -11.42
N PRO A 299 -27.68 -6.24 -11.55
CA PRO A 299 -28.33 -4.93 -11.53
C PRO A 299 -29.44 -4.95 -12.58
N GLU A 300 -30.62 -4.43 -12.23
CA GLU A 300 -31.69 -4.30 -13.20
C GLU A 300 -31.17 -3.46 -14.37
N VAL A 301 -31.55 -3.76 -15.61
CA VAL A 301 -31.02 -3.09 -16.81
C VAL A 301 -31.10 -1.55 -16.71
N ALA A 302 -32.10 -1.03 -16.00
CA ALA A 302 -32.25 0.39 -15.69
C ALA A 302 -31.15 0.94 -14.75
N GLU A 303 -30.69 0.16 -13.76
CA GLU A 303 -29.59 0.55 -12.87
C GLU A 303 -28.24 0.54 -13.61
N LEU A 304 -28.06 -0.35 -14.59
CA LEU A 304 -26.88 -0.34 -15.46
C LEU A 304 -26.85 0.88 -16.38
N GLU A 305 -28.00 1.27 -16.95
CA GLU A 305 -28.11 2.46 -17.78
C GLU A 305 -27.85 3.75 -16.97
N GLU A 306 -28.33 3.85 -15.73
CA GLU A 306 -28.03 4.97 -14.83
C GLU A 306 -26.56 4.99 -14.37
N GLU A 307 -25.97 3.83 -14.05
CA GLU A 307 -24.56 3.74 -13.63
C GLU A 307 -23.60 3.99 -14.81
N GLU A 308 -23.95 3.55 -16.04
CA GLU A 308 -23.23 3.90 -17.27
C GLU A 308 -23.39 5.37 -17.64
N GLU A 309 -24.56 5.99 -17.45
CA GLU A 309 -24.75 7.44 -17.63
C GLU A 309 -23.95 8.25 -16.60
N GLU A 310 -23.98 7.88 -15.32
CA GLU A 310 -23.18 8.55 -14.28
C GLU A 310 -21.67 8.38 -14.53
N LEU A 311 -21.23 7.19 -14.95
CA LEU A 311 -19.85 6.94 -15.33
C LEU A 311 -19.47 7.69 -16.61
N ALA A 312 -20.32 7.72 -17.64
CA ALA A 312 -20.08 8.47 -18.86
C ALA A 312 -19.95 9.97 -18.57
N ILE A 313 -20.83 10.54 -17.76
CA ILE A 313 -20.73 11.94 -17.31
C ILE A 313 -19.43 12.17 -16.51
N THR A 314 -19.03 11.20 -15.68
CA THR A 314 -17.80 11.31 -14.88
C THR A 314 -16.54 11.19 -15.74
N TYR A 315 -16.50 10.25 -16.70
CA TYR A 315 -15.41 10.05 -17.66
C TYR A 315 -15.32 11.17 -18.67
N GLU A 316 -16.45 11.71 -19.13
CA GLU A 316 -16.50 12.87 -20.02
C GLU A 316 -15.99 14.11 -19.28
N ASN A 317 -16.37 14.32 -18.02
CA ASN A 317 -15.80 15.39 -17.18
C ASN A 317 -14.31 15.21 -16.86
N LEU A 318 -13.80 13.98 -16.74
CA LEU A 318 -12.37 13.67 -16.55
C LEU A 318 -11.56 13.77 -17.86
N ALA A 319 -12.15 13.38 -18.99
CA ALA A 319 -11.54 13.43 -20.32
C ALA A 319 -11.45 14.88 -20.81
N TYR A 320 -12.48 15.71 -20.59
CA TYR A 320 -12.43 17.14 -20.87
C TYR A 320 -11.42 17.91 -19.99
N GLN A 321 -10.88 17.30 -18.93
CA GLN A 321 -9.83 17.88 -18.09
C GLN A 321 -8.41 17.32 -18.36
N THR A 322 -8.25 16.36 -19.27
CA THR A 322 -6.95 15.85 -19.70
C THR A 322 -6.73 16.10 -21.19
N PHE A 323 -6.26 17.31 -21.49
CA PHE A 323 -5.90 17.87 -22.81
C PHE A 323 -7.07 18.36 -23.69
N PRO A 324 -6.96 19.54 -24.34
CA PRO A 324 -7.84 19.89 -25.45
C PRO A 324 -7.62 18.89 -26.60
N GLU A 325 -8.71 18.40 -27.18
CA GLU A 325 -8.69 17.53 -28.35
C GLU A 325 -7.82 18.13 -29.47
N SER A 326 -6.74 17.44 -29.80
CA SER A 326 -6.31 17.31 -31.18
C SER A 326 -6.42 15.84 -31.53
N GLU A 327 -7.38 15.55 -32.41
CA GLU A 327 -7.63 14.23 -32.99
C GLU A 327 -6.40 13.73 -33.73
N GLU A 328 -5.89 12.54 -33.41
CA GLU A 328 -5.19 11.70 -34.39
C GLU A 328 -5.42 10.21 -34.07
N GLU A 329 -5.79 9.44 -35.10
CA GLU A 329 -5.45 8.02 -35.22
C GLU A 329 -4.55 7.80 -36.48
N PRO A 330 -4.03 6.59 -36.77
CA PRO A 330 -2.83 6.04 -36.13
C PRO A 330 -1.86 5.47 -37.19
N VAL A 331 -0.55 5.75 -37.15
CA VAL A 331 0.40 5.00 -38.00
C VAL A 331 1.70 4.65 -37.28
N SER A 332 1.82 3.37 -36.94
CA SER A 332 2.93 2.47 -37.26
C SER A 332 4.24 3.12 -37.75
N ASN A 333 5.32 2.95 -36.99
CA ASN A 333 6.47 2.21 -37.53
C ASN A 333 7.47 1.79 -36.45
N GLN A 334 7.80 0.50 -36.53
CA GLN A 334 8.88 -0.16 -35.83
C GLN A 334 10.24 0.44 -36.22
N LYS A 335 11.10 0.64 -35.22
CA LYS A 335 12.55 0.56 -35.42
C LYS A 335 13.22 -0.12 -34.22
N GLU A 336 13.45 -1.40 -34.45
CA GLU A 336 14.52 -2.28 -33.97
C GLU A 336 15.76 -1.53 -33.43
N VAL A 337 16.04 -1.71 -32.13
CA VAL A 337 17.38 -1.53 -31.53
C VAL A 337 17.61 -2.63 -30.49
N THR A 338 18.25 -3.68 -31.00
CA THR A 338 19.45 -4.36 -30.49
C THR A 338 19.59 -4.71 -29.00
N GLU A 339 19.72 -6.02 -28.81
CA GLU A 339 20.29 -6.75 -27.67
C GLU A 339 21.49 -6.05 -27.02
N LEU A 340 21.47 -5.95 -25.69
CA LEU A 340 22.65 -5.80 -24.84
C LEU A 340 22.55 -6.76 -23.65
N GLU A 341 23.24 -7.89 -23.83
CA GLU A 341 24.01 -8.71 -22.88
C GLU A 341 23.75 -8.49 -21.37
N GLU A 342 23.03 -9.46 -20.79
CA GLU A 342 23.12 -9.82 -19.37
C GLU A 342 24.35 -10.72 -19.17
N ASP A 343 25.48 -10.14 -18.76
CA ASP A 343 26.62 -10.88 -18.21
C ASP A 343 27.37 -9.98 -17.21
N SER A 344 26.99 -10.02 -15.93
CA SER A 344 27.93 -9.86 -14.79
C SER A 344 27.20 -9.91 -13.44
N TYR A 345 27.02 -11.10 -12.84
CA TYR A 345 26.64 -11.19 -11.42
C TYR A 345 27.29 -12.37 -10.66
N GLU A 346 28.38 -12.96 -11.16
CA GLU A 346 29.09 -14.06 -10.45
C GLU A 346 30.47 -13.71 -9.87
N GLU A 347 30.93 -12.44 -9.92
CA GLU A 347 32.30 -12.08 -9.49
C GLU A 347 32.37 -11.12 -8.29
N LEU A 348 31.52 -11.28 -7.27
CA LEU A 348 31.61 -10.48 -6.02
C LEU A 348 31.44 -11.24 -4.69
N VAL A 349 31.47 -12.58 -4.68
CA VAL A 349 31.31 -13.37 -3.42
C VAL A 349 32.62 -14.06 -2.96
N ALA A 350 33.75 -13.86 -3.65
CA ALA A 350 35.00 -14.57 -3.35
C ALA A 350 35.99 -13.87 -2.38
N ILE A 351 35.65 -12.75 -1.74
CA ILE A 351 36.59 -11.98 -0.90
C ILE A 351 36.01 -11.69 0.49
N ALA A 352 35.48 -12.70 1.19
CA ALA A 352 34.98 -12.49 2.55
C ALA A 352 34.96 -13.72 3.47
N THR A 353 35.91 -14.66 3.39
CA THR A 353 36.16 -15.63 4.47
C THR A 353 37.63 -16.06 4.50
N GLY A 354 38.47 -15.16 4.98
CA GLY A 354 39.81 -15.52 5.44
C GLY A 354 39.72 -16.22 6.80
N GLU A 355 40.10 -17.48 6.85
CA GLU A 355 40.47 -18.16 8.09
C GLU A 355 41.65 -19.10 7.83
N GLU A 356 42.75 -18.86 8.55
CA GLU A 356 43.98 -19.64 8.55
C GLU A 356 43.83 -20.93 9.38
N ILE A 357 44.46 -22.00 8.91
CA ILE A 357 44.65 -23.28 9.61
C ILE A 357 46.04 -23.28 10.24
N PRO A 358 46.21 -23.88 11.44
CA PRO A 358 47.45 -24.60 11.71
C PRO A 358 47.26 -26.08 12.08
N ASP A 359 48.33 -26.78 11.71
CA ASP A 359 48.74 -28.19 11.69
C ASP A 359 48.27 -29.24 12.71
N SER A 360 48.53 -30.46 12.24
CA SER A 360 48.31 -31.83 12.72
C SER A 360 49.03 -32.23 14.02
N ASP A 361 48.53 -33.31 14.65
CA ASP A 361 49.30 -34.57 14.81
C ASP A 361 48.49 -35.74 15.46
N ASP A 362 48.48 -36.88 14.74
CA ASP A 362 48.61 -38.28 15.22
C ASP A 362 47.42 -39.08 15.85
N PRO A 363 47.46 -40.45 15.93
CA PRO A 363 47.04 -41.34 14.84
C PRO A 363 46.05 -42.49 15.24
N LYS A 364 45.51 -43.18 14.22
CA LYS A 364 45.06 -44.59 14.04
C LYS A 364 44.82 -45.52 15.27
N PRO A 365 43.82 -46.45 15.25
CA PRO A 365 43.96 -47.64 14.38
C PRO A 365 42.70 -48.33 13.81
N GLU A 366 42.99 -49.06 12.72
CA GLU A 366 42.46 -50.32 12.18
C GLU A 366 41.04 -50.81 12.52
N THR A 367 40.31 -51.24 11.47
CA THR A 367 39.79 -52.62 11.40
C THR A 367 39.44 -53.02 9.96
N GLU A 368 39.97 -54.17 9.56
CA GLU A 368 39.54 -54.94 8.39
C GLU A 368 38.09 -55.44 8.55
N LYS A 369 37.33 -55.49 7.45
CA LYS A 369 36.95 -56.74 6.77
C LYS A 369 35.97 -56.46 5.63
N LEU A 370 36.46 -56.68 4.40
CA LEU A 370 35.64 -56.81 3.20
C LEU A 370 34.69 -58.02 3.33
N LYS A 371 33.39 -57.76 3.25
CA LYS A 371 32.41 -58.69 2.67
C LYS A 371 31.90 -58.08 1.37
N LYS A 372 31.94 -58.88 0.29
CA LYS A 372 31.38 -58.57 -1.02
C LYS A 372 29.87 -58.35 -0.90
N GLY A 373 29.45 -57.12 -0.66
CA GLY A 373 28.12 -56.61 -0.98
C GLY A 373 28.26 -55.67 -2.16
N VAL A 374 27.40 -55.80 -3.16
CA VAL A 374 27.26 -54.74 -4.19
C VAL A 374 26.99 -53.46 -3.42
N SER A 375 27.97 -52.55 -3.45
CA SER A 375 27.92 -51.31 -2.68
C SER A 375 26.61 -50.58 -2.99
N PHE A 376 25.91 -50.13 -1.96
CA PHE A 376 24.73 -49.28 -2.07
C PHE A 376 24.96 -48.11 -3.04
N ILE A 377 26.20 -47.62 -3.12
CA ILE A 377 26.66 -46.58 -4.04
C ILE A 377 26.52 -47.03 -5.51
N HIS A 378 26.80 -48.30 -5.82
CA HIS A 378 26.66 -48.84 -7.16
C HIS A 378 25.19 -48.99 -7.57
N LEU A 379 24.34 -49.50 -6.67
CA LEU A 379 22.90 -49.61 -6.92
C LEU A 379 22.25 -48.21 -7.06
N TRP A 380 22.67 -47.26 -6.22
CA TRP A 380 22.25 -45.86 -6.29
C TRP A 380 22.71 -45.18 -7.59
N SER A 381 23.94 -45.46 -8.05
CA SER A 381 24.44 -44.93 -9.33
C SER A 381 23.64 -45.44 -10.53
N ILE A 382 23.24 -46.71 -10.53
CA ILE A 382 22.40 -47.30 -11.58
C ILE A 382 21.01 -46.68 -11.55
N LEU A 383 20.40 -46.54 -10.36
CA LEU A 383 19.09 -45.90 -10.19
C LEU A 383 19.10 -44.44 -10.67
N MET A 384 20.14 -43.66 -10.31
CA MET A 384 20.29 -42.27 -10.74
C MET A 384 20.53 -42.15 -12.25
N GLN A 385 21.19 -43.12 -12.89
CA GLN A 385 21.32 -43.15 -14.36
C GLN A 385 19.97 -43.39 -15.05
N TYR A 386 19.15 -44.32 -14.55
CA TYR A 386 17.80 -44.54 -15.07
C TYR A 386 16.90 -43.31 -14.86
N LEU A 387 16.98 -42.67 -13.69
CA LEU A 387 16.22 -41.45 -13.40
C LEU A 387 16.62 -40.29 -14.33
N ARG A 388 17.92 -40.09 -14.58
CA ARG A 388 18.40 -39.06 -15.53
C ARG A 388 17.92 -39.34 -16.96
N ARG A 389 17.93 -40.60 -17.41
CA ARG A 389 17.40 -40.98 -18.74
C ARG A 389 15.90 -40.77 -18.85
N PHE A 390 15.16 -41.03 -17.78
CA PHE A 390 13.72 -40.76 -17.74
C PHE A 390 13.42 -39.26 -17.78
N LEU A 391 14.12 -38.45 -16.96
CA LEU A 391 13.94 -37.00 -16.92
C LEU A 391 14.32 -36.30 -18.22
N THR A 392 15.37 -36.76 -18.90
CA THR A 392 15.75 -36.24 -20.23
C THR A 392 14.69 -36.53 -21.28
N LYS A 393 14.18 -37.76 -21.32
CA LYS A 393 13.09 -38.13 -22.22
C LYS A 393 11.78 -37.37 -21.94
N ALA A 394 11.46 -37.15 -20.65
CA ALA A 394 10.32 -36.33 -20.26
C ALA A 394 10.48 -34.86 -20.66
N LYS A 395 11.70 -34.28 -20.53
CA LYS A 395 11.99 -32.93 -21.02
C LYS A 395 11.81 -32.81 -22.54
N GLU A 396 12.25 -33.82 -23.30
CA GLU A 396 12.07 -33.87 -24.76
C GLU A 396 10.59 -33.91 -25.15
N GLU A 397 9.77 -34.72 -24.46
CA GLU A 397 8.32 -34.79 -24.71
C GLU A 397 7.61 -33.48 -24.32
N VAL A 398 7.97 -32.85 -23.19
CA VAL A 398 7.43 -31.55 -22.79
C VAL A 398 7.80 -30.46 -23.80
N ALA A 399 9.05 -30.44 -24.28
CA ALA A 399 9.48 -29.50 -25.31
C ALA A 399 8.70 -29.71 -26.63
N ALA A 400 8.46 -30.96 -27.02
CA ALA A 400 7.65 -31.29 -28.19
C ALA A 400 6.19 -30.84 -28.04
N VAL A 401 5.60 -30.99 -26.85
CA VAL A 401 4.25 -30.49 -26.54
C VAL A 401 4.20 -28.96 -26.57
N GLN A 402 5.18 -28.27 -25.97
CA GLN A 402 5.29 -26.81 -26.03
C GLN A 402 5.43 -26.29 -27.46
N GLN A 403 6.20 -26.98 -28.31
CA GLN A 403 6.28 -26.64 -29.73
C GLN A 403 4.93 -26.80 -30.46
N ARG A 404 4.18 -27.87 -30.17
CA ARG A 404 2.83 -28.07 -30.74
C ARG A 404 1.85 -26.99 -30.29
N ILE A 405 1.92 -26.57 -29.01
CA ILE A 405 1.09 -25.48 -28.48
C ILE A 405 1.44 -24.15 -29.16
N ARG A 406 2.74 -23.82 -29.30
CA ARG A 406 3.19 -22.62 -30.01
C ARG A 406 2.76 -22.62 -31.48
N GLN A 407 2.81 -23.77 -32.16
CA GLN A 407 2.31 -23.91 -33.53
C GLN A 407 0.79 -23.70 -33.59
N ALA A 408 0.02 -24.26 -32.66
CA ALA A 408 -1.43 -24.06 -32.59
C ALA A 408 -1.81 -22.59 -32.30
N GLN A 409 -1.04 -21.89 -31.45
CA GLN A 409 -1.22 -20.47 -31.19
C GLN A 409 -0.93 -19.61 -32.43
N LYS A 410 0.14 -19.90 -33.19
CA LYS A 410 0.42 -19.20 -34.46
C LYS A 410 -0.71 -19.34 -35.48
N VAL A 411 -1.32 -20.53 -35.58
CA VAL A 411 -2.49 -20.75 -36.45
C VAL A 411 -3.72 -19.97 -35.99
N ARG A 412 -3.95 -19.85 -34.67
CA ARG A 412 -5.06 -19.04 -34.13
C ARG A 412 -4.86 -17.54 -34.36
N VAL A 413 -3.64 -17.04 -34.17
CA VAL A 413 -3.30 -15.63 -34.44
C VAL A 413 -3.48 -15.31 -35.92
N SER A 414 -3.00 -16.17 -36.83
CA SER A 414 -3.20 -16.02 -38.28
C SER A 414 -4.69 -15.98 -38.67
N LYS A 415 -5.54 -16.85 -38.08
CA LYS A 415 -6.99 -16.81 -38.32
C LYS A 415 -7.66 -15.55 -37.76
N LYS A 416 -7.18 -15.02 -36.64
CA LYS A 416 -7.69 -13.77 -36.05
C LYS A 416 -7.29 -12.57 -36.90
N GLN A 417 -6.06 -12.57 -37.43
CA GLN A 417 -5.56 -11.53 -38.35
C GLN A 417 -6.35 -11.51 -39.67
N GLN A 418 -6.64 -12.68 -40.25
CA GLN A 418 -7.50 -12.79 -41.45
C GLN A 418 -8.94 -12.29 -41.20
N ARG A 419 -9.49 -12.51 -39.99
CA ARG A 419 -10.80 -11.97 -39.60
C ARG A 419 -10.79 -10.45 -39.47
N ASN A 420 -9.74 -9.89 -38.88
CA ASN A 420 -9.59 -8.45 -38.73
C ASN A 420 -9.35 -7.76 -40.08
N GLU A 421 -8.60 -8.38 -41.00
CA GLU A 421 -8.42 -7.87 -42.37
C GLU A 421 -9.74 -7.90 -43.17
N GLN A 422 -10.57 -8.94 -42.97
CA GLN A 422 -11.92 -8.97 -43.57
C GLN A 422 -12.84 -7.89 -43.00
N GLN A 423 -12.78 -7.62 -41.69
CA GLN A 423 -13.55 -6.54 -41.06
C GLN A 423 -13.06 -5.13 -41.45
N ALA A 424 -11.74 -4.96 -41.65
CA ALA A 424 -11.15 -3.71 -42.12
C ALA A 424 -11.51 -3.41 -43.59
N MET A 425 -11.63 -4.43 -44.45
CA MET A 425 -12.10 -4.26 -45.82
C MET A 425 -13.59 -3.90 -45.92
N GLU A 426 -14.40 -4.15 -44.89
CA GLU A 426 -15.82 -3.77 -44.84
C GLU A 426 -16.04 -2.33 -44.32
N SER A 427 -15.02 -1.65 -43.79
CA SER A 427 -15.17 -0.38 -43.05
C SER A 427 -14.52 0.86 -43.68
N THR A 428 -13.98 0.78 -44.91
CA THR A 428 -13.36 1.96 -45.56
C THR A 428 -14.21 2.52 -46.73
N SER A 429 -15.11 3.46 -46.42
CA SER A 429 -15.64 4.43 -47.40
C SER A 429 -15.75 5.83 -46.80
N SER A 430 -14.66 6.59 -46.84
CA SER A 430 -14.70 8.06 -46.88
C SER A 430 -13.32 8.60 -47.32
N GLU A 431 -13.37 9.62 -48.18
CA GLU A 431 -12.25 10.22 -48.90
C GLU A 431 -11.31 11.05 -47.99
N PRO A 432 -10.01 11.19 -48.34
CA PRO A 432 -9.08 12.06 -47.63
C PRO A 432 -9.05 13.48 -48.22
N GLN A 433 -8.95 14.50 -47.35
CA GLN A 433 -8.61 15.87 -47.75
C GLN A 433 -7.12 16.16 -47.52
N GLU A 434 -6.49 16.74 -48.54
CA GLU A 434 -5.17 17.36 -48.49
C GLU A 434 -5.19 18.63 -47.62
N TYR A 435 -4.17 18.84 -46.77
CA TYR A 435 -3.65 20.19 -46.52
C TYR A 435 -2.13 20.17 -46.26
N THR A 436 -1.56 21.32 -46.61
CA THR A 436 -0.17 21.69 -46.84
C THR A 436 0.64 21.95 -45.57
N SER A 437 1.93 21.65 -45.64
CA SER A 437 3.01 22.01 -44.71
C SER A 437 3.19 23.52 -44.54
N ILE A 438 3.50 24.00 -43.32
CA ILE A 438 4.41 25.13 -43.02
C ILE A 438 4.95 24.98 -41.56
N ASP A 439 6.27 25.06 -41.50
CA ASP A 439 7.22 25.54 -40.47
C ASP A 439 7.09 25.26 -38.97
N SER A 440 8.17 24.64 -38.50
CA SER A 440 8.68 24.49 -37.14
C SER A 440 9.41 25.78 -36.68
N GLU A 441 8.85 26.54 -35.74
CA GLU A 441 9.61 27.63 -35.06
C GLU A 441 9.02 28.18 -33.74
N GLU A 442 8.17 27.44 -32.99
CA GLU A 442 7.50 27.99 -31.78
C GLU A 442 7.72 27.21 -30.48
N GLU A 443 8.96 26.79 -30.16
CA GLU A 443 9.29 26.21 -28.84
C GLU A 443 10.18 27.08 -27.94
N GLU A 444 10.44 28.36 -28.29
CA GLU A 444 11.29 29.27 -27.47
C GLU A 444 10.60 30.54 -26.94
N VAL A 445 9.29 30.74 -27.14
CA VAL A 445 8.65 32.06 -26.89
C VAL A 445 7.85 32.16 -25.57
N ILE A 446 7.67 31.09 -24.77
CA ILE A 446 6.92 31.16 -23.49
C ILE A 446 7.85 31.40 -22.29
N LEU A 447 8.71 32.43 -22.32
CA LEU A 447 9.57 32.77 -21.18
C LEU A 447 9.63 34.25 -20.78
N ASP A 448 8.99 35.18 -21.50
CA ASP A 448 9.27 36.62 -21.33
C ASP A 448 8.12 37.53 -20.88
N TYR A 449 7.07 37.02 -20.24
CA TYR A 449 5.99 37.87 -19.74
C TYR A 449 5.52 37.54 -18.32
N ILE A 450 6.35 37.86 -17.30
CA ILE A 450 5.94 37.84 -15.89
C ILE A 450 6.62 39.02 -15.17
N GLN A 451 5.90 40.13 -14.96
CA GLN A 451 6.31 41.16 -14.00
C GLN A 451 5.99 40.69 -12.58
N SER A 452 7.01 40.25 -11.85
CA SER A 452 6.89 39.82 -10.45
C SER A 452 6.69 41.02 -9.53
N SER A 453 5.68 40.99 -8.67
CA SER A 453 5.75 41.76 -7.42
C SER A 453 6.83 41.11 -6.55
N GLU A 454 7.98 41.77 -6.40
CA GLU A 454 9.12 41.21 -5.67
C GLU A 454 8.82 41.20 -4.17
N LEU A 455 8.91 40.01 -3.54
CA LEU A 455 8.94 39.91 -2.08
C LEU A 455 10.25 40.54 -1.59
N GLU A 456 10.16 41.71 -0.98
CA GLU A 456 11.28 42.47 -0.43
C GLU A 456 11.10 42.77 1.05
N GLY A 457 12.20 43.02 1.75
CA GLY A 457 12.18 43.39 3.16
C GLY A 457 11.97 42.20 4.09
N VAL A 458 10.96 42.27 4.96
CA VAL A 458 10.68 41.28 6.01
C VAL A 458 9.29 40.70 5.77
N PHE A 459 9.16 39.38 5.77
CA PHE A 459 7.87 38.71 5.59
C PHE A 459 7.75 37.47 6.49
N TRP A 460 6.66 37.35 7.25
CA TRP A 460 6.40 36.18 8.10
C TRP A 460 5.33 35.27 7.51
N LEU A 461 5.43 33.97 7.81
CA LEU A 461 4.44 32.94 7.50
C LEU A 461 3.97 32.28 8.79
N THR A 462 2.67 32.07 8.93
CA THR A 462 2.10 31.43 10.13
C THR A 462 0.83 30.63 9.82
N SER A 463 0.50 29.69 10.68
CA SER A 463 -0.74 28.92 10.64
C SER A 463 -1.04 28.31 12.02
N PRO A 464 -2.30 28.36 12.51
CA PRO A 464 -2.72 27.73 13.77
C PRO A 464 -2.55 26.21 13.77
N VAL A 465 -2.49 25.61 12.58
CA VAL A 465 -2.32 24.17 12.39
C VAL A 465 -1.26 23.95 11.33
N SER A 466 -0.61 22.78 11.33
CA SER A 466 0.36 22.41 10.29
C SER A 466 -0.28 22.46 8.89
N GLY A 467 -0.09 23.58 8.17
CA GLY A 467 -0.54 23.77 6.79
C GLY A 467 0.61 23.86 5.78
N GLY A 468 1.81 23.42 6.17
CA GLY A 468 3.01 23.48 5.33
C GLY A 468 3.72 24.84 5.32
N GLN A 469 3.55 25.67 6.35
CA GLN A 469 4.24 26.95 6.51
C GLN A 469 5.77 26.85 6.36
N SER A 470 6.42 25.92 7.06
CA SER A 470 7.87 25.69 6.98
C SER A 470 8.29 25.20 5.59
N PHE A 471 7.44 24.40 4.93
CA PHE A 471 7.65 23.96 3.56
C PHE A 471 7.65 25.15 2.60
N LEU A 472 6.66 26.03 2.69
CA LEU A 472 6.61 27.23 1.86
C LEU A 472 7.78 28.18 2.18
N ALA A 473 8.08 28.41 3.46
CA ALA A 473 9.19 29.26 3.89
C ALA A 473 10.54 28.80 3.29
N ALA A 474 10.85 27.51 3.42
CA ALA A 474 12.09 26.93 2.88
C ALA A 474 12.16 27.00 1.35
N ASN A 475 11.05 26.72 0.65
CA ASN A 475 11.04 26.73 -0.81
C ASN A 475 11.07 28.12 -1.42
N ILE A 476 10.35 29.09 -0.83
CA ILE A 476 10.42 30.50 -1.25
C ILE A 476 11.82 31.04 -1.00
N ALA A 477 12.41 30.75 0.17
CA ALA A 477 13.77 31.18 0.49
C ALA A 477 14.78 30.63 -0.51
N ALA A 478 14.68 29.33 -0.83
CA ALA A 478 15.55 28.68 -1.80
C ALA A 478 15.36 29.22 -3.23
N ALA A 479 14.12 29.46 -3.66
CA ALA A 479 13.82 30.00 -4.99
C ALA A 479 14.42 31.41 -5.17
N ARG A 480 14.23 32.29 -4.18
CA ARG A 480 14.76 33.66 -4.18
C ARG A 480 16.28 33.70 -4.10
N ALA A 481 16.88 32.88 -3.23
CA ALA A 481 18.33 32.72 -3.17
C ALA A 481 18.90 32.22 -4.51
N LEU A 482 18.22 31.27 -5.16
CA LEU A 482 18.58 30.79 -6.50
C LEU A 482 18.38 31.81 -7.61
N GLN A 483 17.66 32.92 -7.37
CA GLN A 483 17.61 34.09 -8.27
C GLN A 483 18.68 35.14 -7.98
N GLY A 484 19.46 34.97 -6.91
CA GLY A 484 20.61 35.83 -6.62
C GLY A 484 20.27 36.94 -5.63
N GLN A 485 19.03 36.98 -5.14
CA GLN A 485 18.65 37.79 -4.00
C GLN A 485 19.25 37.18 -2.73
N PRO A 486 19.94 37.95 -1.88
CA PRO A 486 20.33 37.47 -0.57
C PRO A 486 19.09 37.21 0.29
N VAL A 487 18.98 36.01 0.86
CA VAL A 487 17.84 35.63 1.70
C VAL A 487 18.33 35.13 3.05
N THR A 488 17.67 35.60 4.11
CA THR A 488 17.78 35.07 5.45
C THR A 488 16.43 34.48 5.87
N LEU A 489 16.43 33.21 6.25
CA LEU A 489 15.28 32.50 6.79
C LEU A 489 15.45 32.35 8.31
N ILE A 490 14.57 32.96 9.08
CA ILE A 490 14.53 32.85 10.55
C ILE A 490 13.49 31.79 10.89
N ASP A 491 13.92 30.67 11.46
CA ASP A 491 13.05 29.57 11.87
C ASP A 491 12.78 29.66 13.37
N LEU A 492 11.55 30.06 13.73
CA LEU A 492 11.08 30.11 15.11
C LEU A 492 10.29 28.85 15.48
N SER A 493 10.23 27.84 14.61
CA SER A 493 9.55 26.58 14.91
C SER A 493 10.32 25.76 15.95
N VAL A 494 9.60 25.09 16.84
CA VAL A 494 10.18 24.26 17.90
C VAL A 494 10.83 23.00 17.31
N ASP A 495 10.27 22.49 16.22
CA ASP A 495 10.71 21.31 15.48
C ASP A 495 11.82 21.60 14.46
N ARG A 496 12.20 22.88 14.29
CA ARG A 496 13.18 23.31 13.26
C ARG A 496 12.77 22.80 11.88
N GLY A 497 11.50 23.01 11.53
CA GLY A 497 10.88 22.47 10.33
C GLY A 497 11.63 22.88 9.05
N THR A 498 12.06 24.14 8.94
CA THR A 498 12.78 24.62 7.75
C THR A 498 14.20 24.06 7.67
N VAL A 499 14.90 23.92 8.80
CA VAL A 499 16.23 23.30 8.85
C VAL A 499 16.15 21.84 8.40
N THR A 500 15.15 21.11 8.87
CA THR A 500 14.92 19.71 8.48
C THR A 500 14.69 19.58 6.97
N LEU A 501 13.93 20.52 6.39
CA LEU A 501 13.64 20.55 4.96
C LEU A 501 14.86 20.88 4.09
N ILE A 502 15.69 21.82 4.54
CA ILE A 502 16.84 22.27 3.77
C ILE A 502 18.07 21.38 4.03
N ASN A 503 18.12 20.70 5.17
CA ASN A 503 19.19 19.83 5.65
C ASN A 503 20.58 20.43 5.38
N PRO A 504 20.90 21.57 6.01
CA PRO A 504 22.19 22.22 5.82
C PRO A 504 23.32 21.24 6.10
N ARG A 505 24.23 21.07 5.14
CA ARG A 505 25.54 20.50 5.45
C ARG A 505 26.27 21.54 6.30
N LEU A 506 26.59 21.17 7.54
CA LEU A 506 27.47 21.94 8.40
C LEU A 506 28.85 22.01 7.74
N ASP A 507 29.08 23.00 6.90
CA ASP A 507 30.44 23.40 6.55
C ASP A 507 31.05 24.01 7.82
N ALA A 508 31.90 23.23 8.48
CA ALA A 508 32.53 23.56 9.76
C ALA A 508 33.33 24.89 9.74
N ASP A 509 33.60 25.43 8.55
CA ASP A 509 34.52 26.54 8.32
C ASP A 509 33.86 27.92 8.19
N ALA A 510 32.53 28.04 8.33
CA ALA A 510 31.85 29.34 8.23
C ALA A 510 30.85 29.62 9.37
N PRO A 511 31.28 29.70 10.64
CA PRO A 511 30.45 30.31 11.67
C PRO A 511 30.28 31.80 11.34
N VAL A 512 29.10 32.17 10.84
CA VAL A 512 28.71 33.59 10.79
C VAL A 512 28.54 34.03 12.23
N SER A 513 29.37 34.98 12.68
CA SER A 513 29.25 35.55 14.01
C SER A 513 27.95 36.36 14.10
N ILE A 514 26.86 35.73 14.54
CA ILE A 514 25.70 36.46 15.04
C ILE A 514 26.09 36.98 16.43
N LYS A 515 25.80 38.26 16.70
CA LYS A 515 26.13 38.90 17.99
C LYS A 515 25.41 38.28 19.19
N PHE A 516 24.33 37.58 18.93
CA PHE A 516 23.43 37.03 19.94
C PHE A 516 23.81 35.60 20.32
N GLU A 517 24.05 35.37 21.60
CA GLU A 517 24.42 34.05 22.14
C GLU A 517 23.31 32.99 21.96
N HIS A 518 22.04 33.43 21.82
CA HIS A 518 20.85 32.57 21.71
C HIS A 518 20.61 31.94 20.33
N TRP A 519 21.44 32.23 19.33
CA TRP A 519 21.16 31.86 17.94
C TRP A 519 22.22 30.96 17.32
N ILE A 520 21.78 30.18 16.33
CA ILE A 520 22.60 29.38 15.43
C ILE A 520 22.39 29.95 14.03
N SER A 521 23.49 30.27 13.34
CA SER A 521 23.46 30.66 11.92
C SER A 521 24.07 29.56 11.09
N GLU A 522 23.32 29.11 10.08
CA GLU A 522 23.79 28.14 9.10
C GLU A 522 23.75 28.81 7.73
N GLN A 523 24.88 28.80 7.02
CA GLN A 523 24.91 29.20 5.62
C GLN A 523 24.78 27.97 4.74
N ILE A 524 23.81 28.03 3.84
CA ILE A 524 23.45 26.93 2.96
C ILE A 524 23.86 27.33 1.56
N LYS A 525 24.84 26.60 1.03
CA LYS A 525 25.26 26.75 -0.36
C LYS A 525 24.29 26.00 -1.26
N LEU A 526 23.45 26.76 -1.94
CA LEU A 526 22.60 26.22 -3.01
C LEU A 526 23.45 26.02 -4.29
N ARG A 527 22.82 25.46 -5.33
CA ARG A 527 23.45 25.33 -6.66
C ARG A 527 23.98 26.70 -7.12
N ASP A 528 25.11 26.70 -7.82
CA ASP A 528 25.79 27.92 -8.35
C ASP A 528 26.36 28.88 -7.29
N GLN A 529 26.73 28.35 -6.11
CA GLN A 529 27.37 29.10 -5.01
C GLN A 529 26.52 30.21 -4.38
N ARG A 530 25.20 30.22 -4.61
CA ARG A 530 24.30 31.19 -3.98
C ARG A 530 24.04 30.79 -2.52
N LEU A 531 24.04 31.80 -1.64
CA LEU A 531 23.98 31.59 -0.19
C LEU A 531 22.58 31.89 0.33
N LEU A 532 21.95 30.88 0.93
CA LEU A 532 20.77 31.03 1.77
C LEU A 532 21.23 30.97 3.23
N ARG A 533 20.90 31.97 4.04
CA ARG A 533 21.19 31.96 5.47
C ARG A 533 19.97 31.44 6.23
N VAL A 534 20.16 30.46 7.11
CA VAL A 534 19.11 29.98 8.03
C VAL A 534 19.54 30.33 9.45
N ILE A 535 18.66 30.93 10.23
CA ILE A 535 18.91 31.34 11.61
C ILE A 535 17.88 30.70 12.51
N THR A 536 18.33 29.93 13.50
CA THR A 536 17.46 29.21 14.44
C THR A 536 17.87 29.46 15.88
N PRO A 537 16.94 29.41 16.85
CA PRO A 537 17.28 29.52 18.26
C PRO A 537 18.04 28.28 18.76
N ARG A 538 18.97 28.49 19.67
CA ARG A 538 19.68 27.43 20.40
C ARG A 538 18.72 26.79 21.40
N VAL A 539 18.26 25.58 21.07
CA VAL A 539 17.33 24.80 21.91
C VAL A 539 18.02 24.33 23.21
N GLU A 540 19.37 24.30 23.24
CA GLU A 540 20.13 23.94 24.44
C GLU A 540 20.07 24.99 25.56
N LEU A 541 19.67 26.23 25.23
CA LEU A 541 19.50 27.29 26.22
C LEU A 541 18.07 27.24 26.76
N LEU A 542 17.92 27.13 28.08
CA LEU A 542 16.64 26.96 28.79
C LEU A 542 15.62 28.10 28.58
N SER A 543 16.00 29.17 27.90
CA SER A 543 15.17 30.33 27.58
C SER A 543 15.10 30.55 26.07
N TYR A 544 13.87 30.57 25.54
CA TYR A 544 13.60 30.99 24.17
C TYR A 544 13.89 32.49 23.99
N PRO A 545 14.39 32.96 22.82
CA PRO A 545 14.63 34.39 22.59
C PRO A 545 13.37 35.24 22.81
N THR A 546 13.60 36.45 23.35
CA THR A 546 12.54 37.44 23.57
C THR A 546 12.15 38.12 22.25
N THR A 547 10.92 38.64 22.17
CA THR A 547 10.44 39.36 20.98
C THR A 547 11.27 40.59 20.64
N ALA A 548 11.84 41.27 21.65
CA ALA A 548 12.75 42.38 21.43
C ALA A 548 14.04 41.93 20.72
N GLU A 549 14.64 40.81 21.16
CA GLU A 549 15.83 40.23 20.50
C GLU A 549 15.51 39.75 19.07
N ILE A 550 14.32 39.17 18.85
CA ILE A 550 13.88 38.76 17.51
C ILE A 550 13.73 39.98 16.59
N ILE A 551 13.11 41.06 17.06
CA ILE A 551 12.98 42.30 16.28
C ILE A 551 14.35 42.90 15.97
N GLU A 552 15.27 42.94 16.94
CA GLU A 552 16.64 43.43 16.71
C GLU A 552 17.38 42.57 15.67
N LEU A 553 17.24 41.25 15.76
CA LEU A 553 17.78 40.32 14.76
C LEU A 553 17.18 40.58 13.37
N ILE A 554 15.86 40.72 13.27
CA ILE A 554 15.16 41.00 12.00
C ILE A 554 15.70 42.28 11.36
N GLU A 555 15.78 43.37 12.11
CA GLU A 555 16.27 44.66 11.56
C GLU A 555 17.74 44.56 11.14
N GLN A 556 18.57 43.82 11.88
CA GLN A 556 19.94 43.55 11.48
C GLN A 556 20.02 42.74 10.18
N GLN A 557 19.17 41.72 10.02
CA GLN A 557 19.20 40.87 8.82
C GLN A 557 18.58 41.55 7.59
N ARG A 558 17.65 42.48 7.81
CA ARG A 558 16.97 43.26 6.75
C ARG A 558 17.96 44.09 5.92
N GLU A 559 19.06 44.54 6.51
CA GLU A 559 20.13 45.25 5.77
C GLU A 559 20.81 44.39 4.70
N TYR A 560 20.74 43.06 4.81
CA TYR A 560 21.39 42.14 3.88
C TYR A 560 20.51 41.72 2.71
N GLY A 561 19.18 41.77 2.84
CA GLY A 561 18.24 41.32 1.81
C GLY A 561 16.88 40.92 2.37
N LEU A 562 16.26 39.92 1.74
CA LEU A 562 14.95 39.40 2.15
C LEU A 562 15.07 38.59 3.44
N VAL A 563 14.21 38.90 4.42
CA VAL A 563 14.07 38.16 5.67
C VAL A 563 12.73 37.43 5.67
N LEU A 564 12.76 36.11 5.59
CA LEU A 564 11.59 35.25 5.74
C LEU A 564 11.54 34.71 7.16
N ILE A 565 10.37 34.71 7.78
CA ILE A 565 10.19 34.25 9.16
C ILE A 565 9.18 33.11 9.16
N ASP A 566 9.59 31.92 9.58
CA ASP A 566 8.67 30.83 9.94
C ASP A 566 8.21 31.05 11.39
N LEU A 567 7.02 31.63 11.56
CA LEU A 567 6.49 32.09 12.84
C LEU A 567 5.39 31.12 13.33
N PRO A 568 5.61 30.31 14.37
CA PRO A 568 4.55 29.49 14.95
C PRO A 568 3.39 30.35 15.45
N TRP A 569 2.17 29.85 15.27
CA TRP A 569 0.96 30.59 15.66
C TRP A 569 0.92 30.98 17.14
N HIS A 570 1.27 30.03 18.02
CA HIS A 570 1.28 30.24 19.47
C HIS A 570 2.63 30.75 19.99
N PHE A 571 3.42 31.40 19.13
CA PHE A 571 4.68 32.01 19.55
C PHE A 571 4.41 33.12 20.60
N PRO A 572 5.17 33.20 21.71
CA PRO A 572 4.98 34.25 22.70
C PRO A 572 5.10 35.64 22.08
N ASP A 573 4.13 36.51 22.33
CA ASP A 573 4.06 37.87 21.77
C ASP A 573 4.14 37.94 20.23
N ALA A 574 3.72 36.88 19.51
CA ALA A 574 3.67 36.84 18.03
C ALA A 574 2.99 38.08 17.42
N GLU A 575 1.99 38.63 18.11
CA GLU A 575 1.23 39.81 17.68
C GLU A 575 2.09 41.05 17.47
N GLN A 576 3.16 41.22 18.26
CA GLN A 576 4.09 42.34 18.08
C GLN A 576 4.89 42.19 16.78
N ILE A 577 5.19 40.96 16.36
CA ILE A 577 5.86 40.68 15.08
C ILE A 577 4.85 40.85 13.94
N ARG A 578 3.65 40.28 14.08
CA ARG A 578 2.57 40.33 13.06
C ARG A 578 2.13 41.76 12.73
N SER A 579 1.99 42.61 13.76
CA SER A 579 1.59 44.00 13.57
C SER A 579 2.68 44.90 12.96
N ARG A 580 3.96 44.51 13.02
CA ARG A 580 5.10 45.32 12.57
C ARG A 580 5.52 45.05 11.13
N TYR A 581 5.37 43.82 10.67
CA TYR A 581 5.84 43.39 9.35
C TYR A 581 4.71 42.76 8.53
N PRO A 582 4.75 42.83 7.20
CA PRO A 582 3.80 42.10 6.37
C PRO A 582 4.01 40.59 6.52
N GLY A 583 2.97 39.83 6.25
CA GLY A 583 3.03 38.38 6.30
C GLY A 583 1.76 37.74 5.79
N ALA A 584 1.76 36.40 5.80
CA ALA A 584 0.65 35.61 5.31
C ALA A 584 0.26 34.47 6.25
N GLY A 585 -1.04 34.25 6.33
CA GLY A 585 -1.67 33.09 6.92
C GLY A 585 -1.72 31.95 5.92
N ILE A 586 -1.22 30.77 6.29
CA ILE A 586 -1.19 29.61 5.40
C ILE A 586 -2.39 28.71 5.68
N ILE A 587 -3.26 28.57 4.68
CA ILE A 587 -4.43 27.70 4.69
C ILE A 587 -4.14 26.47 3.84
N ASP A 588 -4.35 25.28 4.39
CA ASP A 588 -4.28 24.02 3.64
C ASP A 588 -5.68 23.69 3.08
N SER A 589 -5.76 23.05 1.92
CA SER A 589 -7.02 22.56 1.34
C SER A 589 -7.67 21.42 2.14
N ASN A 590 -7.05 21.00 3.25
CA ASN A 590 -7.59 20.02 4.19
C ASN A 590 -8.76 20.56 5.01
N TYR A 591 -9.90 19.88 4.99
CA TYR A 591 -11.09 20.23 5.79
C TYR A 591 -10.82 20.39 7.30
N HIS A 592 -10.00 19.53 7.91
CA HIS A 592 -9.67 19.63 9.34
C HIS A 592 -8.73 20.80 9.63
N HIS A 593 -7.93 21.22 8.65
CA HIS A 593 -7.15 22.45 8.74
C HIS A 593 -8.08 23.65 8.75
N TRP A 594 -9.02 23.72 7.80
CA TRP A 594 -10.02 24.79 7.73
C TRP A 594 -10.85 24.93 9.01
N LEU A 595 -11.41 23.85 9.54
CA LEU A 595 -12.23 23.92 10.77
C LEU A 595 -11.46 24.54 11.94
N ARG A 596 -10.22 24.12 12.14
CA ARG A 596 -9.37 24.66 13.20
C ARG A 596 -8.94 26.10 12.92
N TRP A 597 -8.69 26.42 11.65
CA TRP A 597 -8.44 27.79 11.23
C TRP A 597 -9.63 28.69 11.59
N GLU A 598 -10.84 28.28 11.28
CA GLU A 598 -12.07 29.02 11.60
C GLU A 598 -12.30 29.16 13.11
N GLU A 599 -12.00 28.12 13.90
CA GLU A 599 -12.08 28.14 15.36
C GLU A 599 -11.09 29.14 16.00
N GLU A 600 -9.85 29.19 15.49
CA GLU A 600 -8.76 30.00 16.04
C GLU A 600 -8.73 31.43 15.46
N VAL A 601 -9.26 31.64 14.25
CA VAL A 601 -9.11 32.88 13.47
C VAL A 601 -10.48 33.48 13.13
N THR A 602 -11.04 34.20 14.11
CA THR A 602 -12.31 34.93 13.91
C THR A 602 -12.18 36.14 12.99
N HIS A 603 -11.00 36.76 12.95
CA HIS A 603 -10.68 37.92 12.11
C HIS A 603 -9.25 37.82 11.61
N TRP A 604 -8.99 38.21 10.36
CA TRP A 604 -7.66 38.15 9.75
C TRP A 604 -7.43 39.35 8.82
N GLU A 605 -6.36 40.11 9.07
CA GLU A 605 -6.05 41.36 8.34
C GLU A 605 -4.89 41.22 7.35
N HIS A 606 -4.06 40.18 7.50
CA HIS A 606 -2.87 39.95 6.66
C HIS A 606 -3.18 39.09 5.42
N ASP A 607 -2.22 38.86 4.55
CA ASP A 607 -2.45 38.03 3.37
C ASP A 607 -2.87 36.60 3.75
N LEU A 608 -3.60 35.93 2.85
CA LEU A 608 -3.97 34.53 2.98
C LEU A 608 -3.43 33.77 1.78
N TRP A 609 -2.66 32.71 2.03
CA TRP A 609 -2.11 31.87 0.99
C TRP A 609 -2.70 30.47 1.11
N LEU A 610 -3.15 29.93 -0.01
CA LEU A 610 -3.72 28.60 -0.12
C LEU A 610 -2.63 27.60 -0.53
N ASN A 611 -2.43 26.53 0.25
CA ASN A 611 -1.40 25.53 0.03
C ASN A 611 -2.01 24.14 -0.20
N GLN A 612 -1.25 23.29 -0.90
CA GLN A 612 -1.60 21.89 -1.18
C GLN A 612 -2.98 21.72 -1.81
N VAL A 613 -3.38 22.63 -2.70
CA VAL A 613 -4.69 22.58 -3.35
C VAL A 613 -4.59 21.95 -4.74
N ASP A 614 -5.55 21.12 -5.11
CA ASP A 614 -5.72 20.68 -6.50
C ASP A 614 -6.61 21.68 -7.26
N ALA A 615 -6.59 21.64 -8.59
CA ALA A 615 -7.25 22.66 -9.42
C ALA A 615 -8.77 22.73 -9.17
N GLU A 616 -9.40 21.59 -8.89
CA GLU A 616 -10.82 21.50 -8.53
C GLU A 616 -11.11 22.21 -7.21
N MET A 617 -10.33 21.92 -6.16
CA MET A 617 -10.57 22.47 -4.83
C MET A 617 -10.17 23.94 -4.71
N GLU A 618 -9.31 24.44 -5.61
CA GLU A 618 -8.87 25.83 -5.61
C GLU A 618 -10.07 26.78 -5.69
N VAL A 619 -10.99 26.56 -6.64
CA VAL A 619 -12.18 27.41 -6.83
C VAL A 619 -13.06 27.42 -5.58
N HIS A 620 -13.25 26.25 -4.96
CA HIS A 620 -14.07 26.12 -3.75
C HIS A 620 -13.43 26.80 -2.54
N PHE A 621 -12.13 26.62 -2.33
CA PHE A 621 -11.43 27.27 -1.22
C PHE A 621 -11.29 28.77 -1.42
N GLN A 622 -11.06 29.24 -2.65
CA GLN A 622 -11.06 30.67 -2.96
C GLN A 622 -12.40 31.31 -2.63
N LYS A 623 -13.51 30.67 -3.01
CA LYS A 623 -14.86 31.13 -2.66
C LYS A 623 -15.10 31.12 -1.15
N LEU A 624 -14.71 30.06 -0.46
CA LEU A 624 -14.84 29.93 0.99
C LEU A 624 -14.06 31.02 1.75
N ILE A 625 -12.82 31.28 1.34
CA ILE A 625 -11.97 32.34 1.90
C ILE A 625 -12.58 33.73 1.62
N ALA A 626 -13.08 33.97 0.41
CA ALA A 626 -13.74 35.21 0.04
C ALA A 626 -15.04 35.45 0.81
N GLU A 627 -15.84 34.41 1.07
CA GLU A 627 -17.05 34.50 1.88
C GLU A 627 -16.74 34.90 3.33
N GLN A 628 -15.74 34.26 3.94
CA GLN A 628 -15.35 34.47 5.33
C GLN A 628 -14.62 35.80 5.56
N TYR A 629 -13.61 36.11 4.74
CA TYR A 629 -12.69 37.23 4.96
C TYR A 629 -12.87 38.40 3.99
N LYS A 630 -13.88 38.33 3.10
CA LYS A 630 -14.22 39.37 2.11
C LYS A 630 -13.10 39.66 1.10
N ARG A 631 -12.16 38.73 0.93
CA ARG A 631 -11.08 38.76 -0.07
C ARG A 631 -10.64 37.33 -0.40
N PRO A 632 -10.19 37.05 -1.64
CA PRO A 632 -9.63 35.75 -2.00
C PRO A 632 -8.23 35.56 -1.39
N ALA A 633 -7.69 34.34 -1.50
CA ALA A 633 -6.28 34.07 -1.20
C ALA A 633 -5.38 34.77 -2.23
N SER A 634 -4.35 35.47 -1.75
CA SER A 634 -3.45 36.27 -2.59
C SER A 634 -2.38 35.44 -3.31
N ALA A 635 -2.16 34.20 -2.87
CA ALA A 635 -1.30 33.23 -3.54
C ALA A 635 -1.85 31.81 -3.38
N VAL A 636 -1.59 30.98 -4.40
CA VAL A 636 -1.99 29.57 -4.44
C VAL A 636 -0.78 28.71 -4.77
N PHE A 637 -0.58 27.68 -3.95
CA PHE A 637 0.46 26.67 -4.14
C PHE A 637 -0.20 25.31 -4.37
N PRO A 638 0.00 24.70 -5.55
CA PRO A 638 -0.69 23.46 -5.89
C PRO A 638 -0.18 22.27 -5.06
N LEU A 639 -0.93 21.18 -5.08
CA LEU A 639 -0.49 19.91 -4.53
C LEU A 639 0.71 19.35 -5.32
N PHE A 640 1.90 19.44 -4.74
CA PHE A 640 3.12 18.88 -5.32
C PHE A 640 3.27 17.40 -4.95
N GLN A 641 2.94 16.49 -5.87
CA GLN A 641 3.07 15.03 -5.68
C GLN A 641 4.49 14.58 -5.27
N LEU A 642 5.53 15.32 -5.70
CA LEU A 642 6.92 15.03 -5.37
C LEU A 642 7.41 15.69 -4.08
N ALA A 643 6.61 16.52 -3.40
CA ALA A 643 7.07 17.25 -2.22
C ALA A 643 7.61 16.31 -1.14
N SER A 644 6.89 15.23 -0.82
CA SER A 644 7.31 14.25 0.20
C SER A 644 8.70 13.68 -0.09
N LYS A 645 8.97 13.29 -1.35
CA LYS A 645 10.28 12.79 -1.80
C LYS A 645 11.40 13.80 -1.56
N TYR A 646 11.16 15.08 -1.87
CA TYR A 646 12.14 16.15 -1.68
C TYR A 646 12.39 16.46 -0.19
N VAL A 647 11.33 16.44 0.63
CA VAL A 647 11.45 16.53 2.09
C VAL A 647 12.33 15.40 2.63
N TYR A 648 12.11 14.15 2.21
CA TYR A 648 12.94 13.01 2.64
C TYR A 648 14.41 13.13 2.21
N MET A 649 14.68 13.77 1.07
CA MET A 649 16.05 14.04 0.61
C MET A 649 16.72 15.18 1.37
N GLY A 650 15.99 15.93 2.20
CA GLY A 650 16.47 17.17 2.82
C GLY A 650 16.85 18.19 1.76
N ARG A 651 16.01 18.34 0.72
CA ARG A 651 16.23 19.30 -0.36
C ARG A 651 14.96 20.09 -0.64
N PRO A 652 14.99 21.42 -0.67
CA PRO A 652 13.85 22.21 -1.10
C PRO A 652 13.45 21.83 -2.53
N LEU A 653 12.16 21.64 -2.76
CA LEU A 653 11.56 21.37 -4.06
C LEU A 653 11.94 22.44 -5.09
N ALA A 654 12.02 23.71 -4.67
CA ALA A 654 12.40 24.87 -5.48
C ALA A 654 13.82 24.81 -6.09
N VAL A 655 14.68 23.89 -5.61
CA VAL A 655 16.00 23.65 -6.23
C VAL A 655 15.83 23.11 -7.67
N SER A 656 14.74 22.36 -7.92
CA SER A 656 14.37 21.93 -9.25
C SER A 656 13.84 23.11 -10.09
N GLY A 657 14.41 23.33 -11.27
CA GLY A 657 13.95 24.39 -12.18
C GLY A 657 12.46 24.30 -12.52
N ARG A 658 11.93 23.07 -12.64
CA ARG A 658 10.50 22.80 -12.91
C ARG A 658 9.56 23.38 -11.86
N PHE A 659 9.96 23.41 -10.59
CA PHE A 659 9.09 23.85 -9.49
C PHE A 659 9.41 25.26 -8.99
N ARG A 660 10.54 25.82 -9.41
CA ARG A 660 11.04 27.10 -8.89
C ARG A 660 10.04 28.24 -9.12
N SER A 661 9.42 28.32 -10.30
CA SER A 661 8.49 29.39 -10.66
C SER A 661 7.29 29.52 -9.71
N TYR A 662 6.77 28.42 -9.18
CA TYR A 662 5.67 28.43 -8.21
C TYR A 662 6.02 29.17 -6.90
N PHE A 663 7.30 29.17 -6.52
CA PHE A 663 7.79 29.82 -5.29
C PHE A 663 8.37 31.22 -5.56
N MET A 664 8.32 31.68 -6.80
CA MET A 664 8.79 33.01 -7.18
C MET A 664 7.75 34.12 -6.94
N PHE A 665 6.61 33.78 -6.34
CA PHE A 665 5.49 34.68 -6.04
C PHE A 665 4.99 35.44 -7.27
N GLN A 666 3.96 34.92 -7.90
CA GLN A 666 3.14 35.67 -8.84
C GLN A 666 1.96 36.23 -8.05
N LYS A 667 1.94 37.53 -7.80
CA LYS A 667 0.70 38.16 -7.36
C LYS A 667 -0.27 38.05 -8.53
N PHE A 668 -1.36 37.30 -8.36
CA PHE A 668 -2.47 37.32 -9.29
C PHE A 668 -3.07 38.74 -9.23
N LEU A 669 -2.62 39.63 -10.12
CA LEU A 669 -3.31 40.88 -10.38
C LEU A 669 -4.57 40.54 -11.18
N ARG A 670 -5.67 40.25 -10.48
CA ARG A 670 -7.00 40.13 -11.09
C ARG A 670 -7.94 41.08 -10.38
N GLU A 671 -7.78 42.38 -10.61
CA GLU A 671 -8.75 43.35 -10.09
C GLU A 671 -8.89 44.66 -10.89
N GLU A 672 -8.08 44.94 -11.92
CA GLU A 672 -8.23 46.18 -12.72
C GLU A 672 -8.75 46.01 -14.15
N GLU A 673 -8.54 44.88 -14.85
CA GLU A 673 -8.98 44.77 -16.26
C GLU A 673 -10.49 44.51 -16.46
N ILE A 674 -11.23 44.06 -15.44
CA ILE A 674 -12.69 43.83 -15.58
C ILE A 674 -13.50 45.13 -15.45
N LYS A 675 -12.92 46.20 -14.89
CA LYS A 675 -13.60 47.50 -14.80
C LYS A 675 -13.44 48.35 -16.06
N ASP A 676 -12.29 48.29 -16.73
CA ASP A 676 -12.06 49.10 -17.92
C ASP A 676 -12.81 48.60 -19.18
N GLU A 677 -13.15 47.31 -19.26
CA GLU A 677 -14.02 46.78 -20.32
C GLU A 677 -15.52 47.02 -20.09
N GLN A 678 -15.96 47.34 -18.87
CA GLN A 678 -17.37 47.70 -18.59
C GLN A 678 -17.67 49.20 -18.73
N ASP A 679 -16.64 50.05 -18.71
CA ASP A 679 -16.79 51.49 -18.97
C ASP A 679 -16.49 51.88 -20.44
N THR A 680 -16.12 50.90 -21.29
CA THR A 680 -15.90 51.12 -22.74
C THR A 680 -16.73 50.24 -23.69
N ALA A 681 -17.71 49.49 -23.16
CA ALA A 681 -18.77 48.82 -23.93
C ALA A 681 -20.14 49.44 -23.63
#